data_AF-A0A497KTD4-F1
#
_entry.id   AF-A0A497KTD4-F1
#
_cell.length_a   1.000
_cell.length_b   1.000
_cell.length_c   1.000
_cell.angle_alpha   90.00
_cell.angle_beta   90.00
_cell.angle_gamma   90.00
#
_symmetry.space_group_name_H-M   'P 1'
#
loop_
_entity.id
_entity.type
_entity.pdbx_description
1 polymer ?
#
loop_
_entity_poly.entity_id
_entity_poly.type
_entity_poly.pdbx_seq_one_letter_code
_entity_poly.pdbx_strand_id
1 'polypeptide(L)'
;MTRLGGYMGQILRVNLSTGKIWEESLDEECLYNFLGGRGYATKILYDELKPKVDPLHEENKIIFMSGPLTGTEFPGSGRISVSSKSPLTGTIFDSSMGGSFGVYLKKSGFDGIIIEGKSEKPVYLVVNDGKACLEEASPIWGKTTSQTEAFLKRKHGNFGVVVIGPAGENLVYLANLMSDTRAAGRGGLGAVMGSKKLKAVVVGGQKTFNIVDREAYKILLRKIRFTVENDPITGKDGNFARFGTAGIVHRIRSAGILPKNDFSGEALTFEEADMFSGETIREKFFVGRKGCYLCPTACGRKVKVGNNIVKGPEYESIVMLGPNSGFYDYEKEILPLSILCDELGIDTISIGNILGYARSVGYISNFEEAKKLVEEIAYNRSIFSRGVKQVVEKFGKEAAQVKGLELPAYDPRGAKGIALAYATSNRGGCHLRAYTIAPEILSDPEYVDPSMEEGKAELVKKMQDSYAVYDSAIVCKYHGLALFTKLEFELDDLAKILSAITGFKFTNEILHEIGERIYNVERLFNVREGFTSKDDSLPKRFGVNLTRLLQEYYEKRKWTDGIPSDLPKNRRPDYIQKGEIVVTPLMRLRFPQVQVALDMDADIKTITRIAKETYKGGARIIEAGTPAIKRHGVDKLIPALRKVAPEAIIVADMKIADVGGLEARIAIRAGADIVAVLGMGGNHKINEALGEAIRGDKAILIDLIDCEDPLTRLEELSRELKDKEKWVVFCLHRGISEQMKTRGIYDQKSLILEARKKAQKFPLAVAGGIREGTAKEIASCGVDIVIVGSAIYNSTNPKTATQRILEEVRGNYKPLT
;
A
#
# COMPACT_ATOMS: atom_id res chain seq x y z
N MET A 1 12.95 -26.24 -7.02
CA MET A 1 12.12 -25.08 -6.60
C MET A 1 12.91 -24.34 -5.54
N THR A 2 13.05 -23.03 -5.68
CA THR A 2 13.73 -22.17 -4.71
C THR A 2 13.05 -22.24 -3.35
N ARG A 3 13.84 -22.18 -2.27
CA ARG A 3 13.35 -22.10 -0.88
C ARG A 3 12.57 -20.80 -0.62
N LEU A 4 12.83 -19.77 -1.43
CA LEU A 4 12.26 -18.43 -1.36
C LEU A 4 10.98 -18.32 -2.19
N GLY A 5 9.85 -18.13 -1.51
CA GLY A 5 8.57 -17.86 -2.17
C GLY A 5 8.43 -16.40 -2.62
N GLY A 6 7.43 -16.11 -3.45
CA GLY A 6 7.22 -14.78 -4.03
C GLY A 6 8.22 -14.39 -5.12
N TYR A 7 9.44 -14.94 -5.12
CA TYR A 7 10.48 -14.73 -6.14
C TYR A 7 10.52 -15.85 -7.18
N MET A 8 10.98 -15.55 -8.39
CA MET A 8 11.37 -16.57 -9.38
C MET A 8 12.78 -17.11 -9.12
N GLY A 9 13.64 -16.29 -8.50
CA GLY A 9 15.01 -16.61 -8.13
C GLY A 9 16.07 -16.20 -9.16
N GLN A 10 15.68 -15.54 -10.26
CA GLN A 10 16.57 -15.25 -11.39
C GLN A 10 16.38 -13.82 -11.90
N ILE A 11 17.47 -13.19 -12.31
CA ILE A 11 17.52 -11.93 -13.07
C ILE A 11 18.10 -12.21 -14.45
N LEU A 12 17.51 -11.63 -15.49
CA LEU A 12 18.05 -11.66 -16.84
C LEU A 12 19.01 -10.48 -17.04
N ARG A 13 20.23 -10.74 -17.50
CA ARG A 13 21.18 -9.70 -17.91
C ARG A 13 21.35 -9.67 -19.42
N VAL A 14 21.41 -8.47 -19.96
CA VAL A 14 21.54 -8.21 -21.40
C VAL A 14 22.61 -7.16 -21.63
N ASN A 15 23.65 -7.53 -22.37
CA ASN A 15 24.65 -6.59 -22.85
C ASN A 15 24.42 -6.34 -24.35
N LEU A 16 23.92 -5.15 -24.68
CA LEU A 16 23.51 -4.81 -26.04
C LEU A 16 24.69 -4.57 -27.00
N SER A 17 25.87 -4.25 -26.48
CA SER A 17 27.07 -4.06 -27.32
C SER A 17 27.60 -5.40 -27.83
N THR A 18 27.50 -6.46 -27.03
CA THR A 18 27.97 -7.82 -27.39
C THR A 18 26.86 -8.76 -27.85
N GLY A 19 25.59 -8.38 -27.64
CA GLY A 19 24.43 -9.25 -27.84
C GLY A 19 24.30 -10.39 -26.83
N LYS A 20 25.16 -10.43 -25.80
CA LYS A 20 25.17 -11.49 -24.79
C LYS A 20 23.96 -11.36 -23.86
N ILE A 21 23.27 -12.48 -23.65
CA ILE A 21 22.15 -12.62 -22.71
C ILE A 21 22.47 -13.77 -21.76
N TRP A 22 22.36 -13.56 -20.45
CA TRP A 22 22.60 -14.59 -19.45
C TRP A 22 21.72 -14.41 -18.22
N GLU A 23 21.61 -15.47 -17.43
CA GLU A 23 20.83 -15.50 -16.19
C GLU A 23 21.76 -15.39 -14.98
N GLU A 24 21.31 -14.66 -13.96
CA GLU A 24 21.98 -14.59 -12.66
C GLU A 24 20.99 -14.92 -11.55
N SER A 25 21.46 -15.70 -10.58
CA SER A 25 20.64 -16.00 -9.40
C SER A 25 20.54 -14.78 -8.50
N LEU A 26 19.37 -14.60 -7.88
CA LEU A 26 19.18 -13.56 -6.87
C LEU A 26 20.04 -13.82 -5.63
N ASP A 27 20.62 -12.77 -5.07
CA ASP A 27 21.31 -12.83 -3.79
C ASP A 27 20.32 -12.75 -2.63
N GLU A 28 20.30 -13.80 -1.81
CA GLU A 28 19.35 -13.96 -0.70
C GLU A 28 19.56 -12.91 0.40
N GLU A 29 20.82 -12.55 0.69
CA GLU A 29 21.12 -11.50 1.66
C GLU A 29 20.63 -10.14 1.17
N CYS A 30 20.84 -9.82 -0.11
CA CYS A 30 20.30 -8.61 -0.72
C CYS A 30 18.76 -8.61 -0.71
N LEU A 31 18.10 -9.72 -1.03
CA LEU A 31 16.64 -9.82 -0.94
C LEU A 31 16.13 -9.55 0.48
N TYR A 32 16.77 -10.10 1.50
CA TYR A 32 16.37 -9.84 2.89
C TYR A 32 16.56 -8.37 3.29
N ASN A 33 17.61 -7.71 2.80
CA ASN A 33 17.97 -6.34 3.21
C ASN A 33 17.43 -5.23 2.31
N PHE A 34 16.96 -5.55 1.10
CA PHE A 34 16.51 -4.61 0.08
C PHE A 34 15.19 -5.02 -0.62
N LEU A 35 14.62 -6.19 -0.28
CA LEU A 35 13.38 -6.78 -0.80
C LEU A 35 13.37 -7.09 -2.30
N GLY A 36 13.48 -6.10 -3.16
CA GLY A 36 13.20 -6.20 -4.58
C GLY A 36 13.04 -4.81 -5.18
N GLY A 37 12.42 -4.71 -6.36
CA GLY A 37 11.99 -3.45 -6.95
C GLY A 37 13.06 -2.35 -6.89
N ARG A 38 12.69 -1.19 -6.34
CA ARG A 38 13.58 -0.05 -6.10
C ARG A 38 14.82 -0.40 -5.26
N GLY A 39 14.65 -1.11 -4.15
CA GLY A 39 15.76 -1.43 -3.23
C GLY A 39 16.83 -2.29 -3.86
N TYR A 40 16.45 -3.40 -4.50
CA TYR A 40 17.42 -4.30 -5.15
C TYR A 40 18.11 -3.60 -6.34
N ALA A 41 17.36 -2.84 -7.14
CA ALA A 41 17.93 -2.06 -8.24
C ALA A 41 18.89 -0.97 -7.75
N THR A 42 18.61 -0.35 -6.60
CA THR A 42 19.50 0.60 -5.94
C THR A 42 20.83 -0.04 -5.57
N LYS A 43 20.80 -1.24 -4.98
CA LYS A 43 22.02 -1.96 -4.61
C LYS A 43 22.89 -2.27 -5.84
N ILE A 44 22.28 -2.79 -6.91
CA ILE A 44 22.98 -3.02 -8.19
C ILE A 44 23.63 -1.74 -8.71
N LEU A 45 22.88 -0.64 -8.80
CA LEU A 45 23.41 0.62 -9.33
C LEU A 45 24.56 1.17 -8.46
N TYR A 46 24.44 1.08 -7.14
CA TYR A 46 25.48 1.56 -6.23
C TYR A 46 26.76 0.74 -6.34
N ASP A 47 26.66 -0.58 -6.43
CA ASP A 47 27.81 -1.48 -6.47
C ASP A 47 28.49 -1.52 -7.85
N GLU A 48 27.71 -1.53 -8.93
CA GLU A 48 28.22 -1.88 -10.25
C GLU A 48 28.43 -0.68 -11.18
N LEU A 49 27.68 0.42 -10.98
CA LEU A 49 27.85 1.60 -11.83
C LEU A 49 29.00 2.45 -11.29
N LYS A 50 30.06 2.60 -12.09
CA LYS A 50 31.20 3.44 -11.73
C LYS A 50 30.77 4.89 -11.44
N PRO A 51 31.47 5.59 -10.52
CA PRO A 51 31.21 7.01 -10.28
C PRO A 51 31.31 7.85 -11.55
N LYS A 52 30.47 8.89 -11.67
CA LYS A 52 30.55 9.93 -12.70
C LYS A 52 30.33 9.46 -14.15
N VAL A 53 29.85 8.24 -14.37
CA VAL A 53 29.40 7.78 -15.71
C VAL A 53 28.32 8.72 -16.24
N ASP A 54 28.45 9.16 -17.49
CA ASP A 54 27.39 9.93 -18.16
C ASP A 54 26.10 9.09 -18.23
N PRO A 55 24.94 9.62 -17.77
CA PRO A 55 23.67 8.91 -17.82
C PRO A 55 23.25 8.36 -19.19
N LEU A 56 23.74 8.90 -20.31
CA LEU A 56 23.45 8.39 -21.66
C LEU A 56 24.56 7.50 -22.24
N HIS A 57 25.59 7.20 -21.45
CA HIS A 57 26.68 6.30 -21.84
C HIS A 57 26.24 4.83 -21.83
N GLU A 58 26.95 3.99 -22.59
CA GLU A 58 26.65 2.56 -22.68
C GLU A 58 26.88 1.82 -21.35
N GLU A 59 27.79 2.31 -20.49
CA GLU A 59 28.04 1.78 -19.14
C GLU A 59 26.88 2.00 -18.17
N ASN A 60 26.02 2.99 -18.40
CA ASN A 60 24.84 3.19 -17.55
C ASN A 60 23.90 1.98 -17.67
N LYS A 61 23.18 1.67 -16.60
CA LYS A 61 22.31 0.49 -16.52
C LYS A 61 20.86 0.93 -16.44
N ILE A 62 19.98 0.31 -17.23
CA ILE A 62 18.54 0.41 -17.01
C ILE A 62 18.03 -0.92 -16.47
N ILE A 63 17.38 -0.87 -15.31
CA ILE A 63 16.98 -2.05 -14.53
C ILE A 63 15.47 -2.06 -14.41
N PHE A 64 14.83 -3.11 -14.92
CA PHE A 64 13.42 -3.41 -14.67
C PHE A 64 13.36 -4.43 -13.54
N MET A 65 12.78 -4.07 -12.40
CA MET A 65 12.77 -4.94 -11.22
C MET A 65 11.38 -5.06 -10.62
N SER A 66 10.94 -6.31 -10.42
CA SER A 66 9.71 -6.66 -9.73
C SER A 66 9.98 -6.91 -8.23
N GLY A 67 8.92 -7.21 -7.48
CA GLY A 67 8.98 -7.46 -6.04
C GLY A 67 8.25 -8.75 -5.65
N PRO A 68 8.42 -9.23 -4.41
CA PRO A 68 7.86 -10.49 -3.94
C PRO A 68 6.34 -10.60 -4.05
N LEU A 69 5.63 -9.47 -4.02
CA LEU A 69 4.18 -9.43 -4.15
C LEU A 69 3.71 -9.28 -5.60
N THR A 70 4.60 -9.02 -6.55
CA THR A 70 4.23 -8.77 -7.95
C THR A 70 3.55 -9.98 -8.57
N GLY A 71 2.37 -9.78 -9.17
CA GLY A 71 1.59 -10.85 -9.80
C GLY A 71 0.82 -11.74 -8.82
N THR A 72 0.82 -11.40 -7.53
CA THR A 72 -0.08 -11.99 -6.53
C THR A 72 -1.46 -11.32 -6.55
N GLU A 73 -2.39 -11.80 -5.72
CA GLU A 73 -3.71 -11.20 -5.52
C GLU A 73 -3.70 -9.97 -4.56
N PHE A 74 -2.55 -9.60 -4.01
CA PHE A 74 -2.42 -8.40 -3.19
C PHE A 74 -2.90 -7.16 -3.96
N PRO A 75 -3.74 -6.28 -3.37
CA PRO A 75 -4.22 -5.08 -4.05
C PRO A 75 -3.08 -4.25 -4.63
N GLY A 76 -3.08 -4.02 -5.95
CA GLY A 76 -2.13 -3.12 -6.60
C GLY A 76 -0.71 -3.69 -6.77
N SER A 77 -0.58 -5.02 -6.77
CA SER A 77 0.64 -5.78 -7.08
C SER A 77 1.03 -5.80 -8.58
N GLY A 78 0.29 -5.12 -9.44
CA GLY A 78 0.50 -5.06 -10.89
C GLY A 78 1.54 -4.03 -11.34
N ARG A 79 2.61 -3.83 -10.58
CA ARG A 79 3.58 -2.76 -10.81
C ARG A 79 4.95 -3.29 -11.23
N ILE A 80 5.82 -2.37 -11.65
CA ILE A 80 7.25 -2.59 -11.87
C ILE A 80 8.01 -1.32 -11.45
N SER A 81 9.25 -1.48 -10.98
CA SER A 81 10.20 -0.38 -10.81
C SER A 81 11.17 -0.38 -11.99
N VAL A 82 11.39 0.79 -12.59
CA VAL A 82 12.47 0.99 -13.56
C VAL A 82 13.49 1.95 -12.97
N SER A 83 14.76 1.55 -12.90
CA SER A 83 15.81 2.31 -12.23
C SER A 83 17.04 2.54 -13.11
N SER A 84 17.69 3.68 -12.95
CA SER A 84 18.96 4.06 -13.62
C SER A 84 19.58 5.30 -12.94
N LYS A 85 20.76 5.72 -13.39
CA LYS A 85 21.20 7.12 -13.23
C LYS A 85 20.42 8.01 -14.22
N SER A 86 19.78 9.06 -13.72
CA SER A 86 18.94 9.94 -14.54
C SER A 86 19.77 10.92 -15.39
N PRO A 87 19.44 11.12 -16.69
CA PRO A 87 20.02 12.20 -17.49
C PRO A 87 19.52 13.58 -17.10
N LEU A 88 18.28 13.69 -16.58
CA LEU A 88 17.70 14.98 -16.19
C LEU A 88 18.35 15.54 -14.91
N THR A 89 18.51 14.69 -13.91
CA THR A 89 18.97 15.13 -12.59
C THR A 89 20.42 14.79 -12.33
N GLY A 90 20.95 13.70 -12.91
CA GLY A 90 22.25 13.13 -12.55
C GLY A 90 22.22 12.27 -11.27
N THR A 91 21.07 12.17 -10.60
CA THR A 91 20.88 11.38 -9.38
C THR A 91 20.62 9.90 -9.71
N ILE A 92 20.65 9.05 -8.68
CA ILE A 92 19.91 7.78 -8.75
C ILE A 92 18.43 8.07 -8.95
N PHE A 93 17.77 7.25 -9.76
CA PHE A 93 16.38 7.47 -10.10
C PHE A 93 15.67 6.14 -10.32
N ASP A 94 14.57 5.94 -9.62
CA ASP A 94 13.58 4.91 -9.93
C ASP A 94 12.25 5.56 -10.33
N SER A 95 11.51 4.86 -11.16
CA SER A 95 10.18 5.24 -11.64
C SER A 95 9.27 4.01 -11.60
N SER A 96 8.14 4.13 -10.89
CA SER A 96 7.16 3.05 -10.78
C SER A 96 6.09 3.19 -11.87
N MET A 97 5.78 2.07 -12.50
CA MET A 97 4.71 1.96 -13.49
C MET A 97 3.75 0.83 -13.12
N GLY A 98 2.46 1.08 -13.29
CA GLY A 98 1.41 0.06 -13.15
C GLY A 98 1.14 -0.72 -14.43
N GLY A 99 0.01 -1.44 -14.45
CA GLY A 99 -0.42 -2.20 -15.61
C GLY A 99 -0.22 -3.70 -15.41
N SER A 100 0.31 -4.36 -16.44
CA SER A 100 0.48 -5.81 -16.48
C SER A 100 1.94 -6.26 -16.71
N PHE A 101 2.82 -5.37 -17.16
CA PHE A 101 4.21 -5.71 -17.54
C PHE A 101 4.98 -6.46 -16.44
N GLY A 102 4.99 -5.95 -15.20
CA GLY A 102 5.71 -6.59 -14.10
C GLY A 102 5.20 -8.00 -13.78
N VAL A 103 3.89 -8.25 -13.98
CA VAL A 103 3.29 -9.58 -13.81
C VAL A 103 3.75 -10.53 -14.91
N TYR A 104 3.76 -10.08 -16.16
CA TYR A 104 4.25 -10.89 -17.26
C TYR A 104 5.76 -11.13 -17.20
N LEU A 105 6.55 -10.17 -16.68
CA LEU A 105 7.96 -10.38 -16.37
C LEU A 105 8.14 -11.54 -15.38
N LYS A 106 7.41 -11.51 -14.27
CA LYS A 106 7.40 -12.62 -13.29
C LYS A 106 7.01 -13.95 -13.93
N LYS A 107 5.94 -13.96 -14.73
CA LYS A 107 5.49 -15.16 -15.44
C LYS A 107 6.44 -15.65 -16.52
N SER A 108 7.33 -14.80 -17.02
CA SER A 108 8.41 -15.23 -17.91
C SER A 108 9.48 -16.05 -17.17
N GLY A 109 9.55 -15.96 -15.84
CA GLY A 109 10.50 -16.70 -15.01
C GLY A 109 11.61 -15.85 -14.41
N PHE A 110 11.54 -14.53 -14.55
CA PHE A 110 12.55 -13.62 -14.01
C PHE A 110 11.93 -12.62 -13.04
N ASP A 111 12.68 -12.21 -12.03
CA ASP A 111 12.32 -11.14 -11.11
C ASP A 111 12.77 -9.76 -11.64
N GLY A 112 13.74 -9.73 -12.54
CA GLY A 112 14.24 -8.49 -13.13
C GLY A 112 14.97 -8.68 -14.45
N ILE A 113 15.20 -7.56 -15.13
CA ILE A 113 16.03 -7.45 -16.34
C ILE A 113 17.01 -6.29 -16.13
N ILE A 114 18.30 -6.55 -16.28
CA ILE A 114 19.37 -5.54 -16.25
C ILE A 114 19.92 -5.39 -17.67
N ILE A 115 19.90 -4.16 -18.18
CA ILE A 115 20.34 -3.87 -19.55
C ILE A 115 21.49 -2.86 -19.52
N GLU A 116 22.59 -3.24 -20.14
CA GLU A 116 23.80 -2.44 -20.32
C GLU A 116 24.29 -2.50 -21.78
N GLY A 117 25.35 -1.74 -22.09
CA GLY A 117 25.84 -1.62 -23.46
C GLY A 117 24.92 -0.78 -24.35
N LYS A 118 25.18 -0.81 -25.65
CA LYS A 118 24.44 -0.10 -26.70
C LYS A 118 24.45 -0.91 -27.98
N SER A 119 23.28 -1.13 -28.56
CA SER A 119 23.15 -1.84 -29.84
C SER A 119 23.59 -0.95 -31.01
N GLU A 120 24.17 -1.56 -32.05
CA GLU A 120 24.54 -0.87 -33.30
C GLU A 120 23.32 -0.37 -34.08
N LYS A 121 22.22 -1.13 -34.04
CA LYS A 121 20.94 -0.79 -34.70
C LYS A 121 19.78 -0.80 -33.70
N PRO A 122 18.64 -0.16 -34.01
CA PRO A 122 17.43 -0.30 -33.20
C PRO A 122 17.05 -1.76 -32.96
N VAL A 123 16.86 -2.14 -31.70
CA VAL A 123 16.44 -3.48 -31.28
C VAL A 123 15.32 -3.43 -30.25
N TYR A 124 14.63 -4.54 -30.04
CA TYR A 124 13.78 -4.77 -28.89
C TYR A 124 14.06 -6.14 -28.28
N LEU A 125 13.89 -6.25 -26.96
CA LEU A 125 14.10 -7.49 -26.22
C LEU A 125 12.78 -8.25 -26.12
N VAL A 126 12.80 -9.55 -26.43
CA VAL A 126 11.69 -10.47 -26.18
C VAL A 126 12.11 -11.48 -25.12
N VAL A 127 11.29 -11.63 -24.08
CA VAL A 127 11.46 -12.64 -23.03
C VAL A 127 10.18 -13.44 -22.91
N ASN A 128 10.25 -14.75 -23.14
CA ASN A 128 9.09 -15.63 -23.07
C ASN A 128 9.44 -16.97 -22.42
N ASP A 129 8.73 -17.32 -21.35
CA ASP A 129 8.87 -18.61 -20.64
C ASP A 129 10.33 -19.03 -20.33
N GLY A 130 11.18 -18.07 -20.00
CA GLY A 130 12.59 -18.26 -19.61
C GLY A 130 13.56 -18.19 -20.77
N LYS A 131 13.10 -17.92 -21.98
CA LYS A 131 13.96 -17.70 -23.14
C LYS A 131 13.97 -16.22 -23.49
N ALA A 132 15.11 -15.70 -23.88
CA ALA A 132 15.26 -14.31 -24.28
C ALA A 132 16.02 -14.18 -25.60
N CYS A 133 15.60 -13.24 -26.44
CA CYS A 133 16.28 -12.89 -27.68
C CYS A 133 16.13 -11.40 -28.01
N LEU A 134 17.08 -10.88 -28.80
CA LEU A 134 17.01 -9.53 -29.36
C LEU A 134 16.47 -9.61 -30.78
N GLU A 135 15.51 -8.75 -31.09
CA GLU A 135 14.94 -8.62 -32.42
C GLU A 135 15.16 -7.20 -32.96
N GLU A 136 15.22 -7.07 -34.28
CA GLU A 136 15.38 -5.76 -34.92
C GLU A 136 14.13 -4.89 -34.78
N ALA A 137 14.33 -3.62 -34.43
CA ALA A 137 13.26 -2.64 -34.23
C ALA A 137 13.22 -1.52 -35.29
N SER A 138 14.04 -1.59 -36.36
CA SER A 138 14.06 -0.58 -37.42
C SER A 138 12.66 -0.25 -37.98
N PRO A 139 11.75 -1.23 -38.22
CA PRO A 139 10.41 -0.94 -38.74
C PRO A 139 9.48 -0.16 -37.79
N ILE A 140 9.82 -0.10 -36.50
CA ILE A 140 9.05 0.57 -35.45
C ILE A 140 9.79 1.75 -34.82
N TRP A 141 11.03 2.01 -35.19
CA TRP A 141 11.75 3.23 -34.83
C TRP A 141 11.07 4.45 -35.46
N GLY A 142 10.89 5.53 -34.71
CA GLY A 142 10.14 6.72 -35.10
C GLY A 142 8.63 6.64 -34.85
N LYS A 143 8.07 5.46 -34.53
CA LYS A 143 6.65 5.33 -34.20
C LYS A 143 6.33 5.82 -32.80
N THR A 144 5.11 6.32 -32.62
CA THR A 144 4.57 6.69 -31.31
C THR A 144 4.48 5.47 -30.39
N THR A 145 4.29 5.73 -29.09
CA THR A 145 4.18 4.69 -28.07
C THR A 145 3.02 3.74 -28.37
N SER A 146 1.83 4.25 -28.70
CA SER A 146 0.65 3.44 -28.98
C SER A 146 0.80 2.63 -30.28
N GLN A 147 1.38 3.21 -31.33
CA GLN A 147 1.66 2.52 -32.59
C GLN A 147 2.65 1.37 -32.39
N THR A 148 3.71 1.61 -31.60
CA THR A 148 4.73 0.60 -31.26
C THR A 148 4.11 -0.53 -30.44
N GLU A 149 3.36 -0.21 -29.40
CA GLU A 149 2.70 -1.21 -28.54
C GLU A 149 1.69 -2.05 -29.34
N ALA A 150 0.88 -1.42 -30.19
CA ALA A 150 -0.05 -2.12 -31.06
C ALA A 150 0.64 -3.05 -32.06
N PHE A 151 1.78 -2.64 -32.64
CA PHE A 151 2.58 -3.49 -33.51
C PHE A 151 3.09 -4.73 -32.76
N LEU A 152 3.69 -4.54 -31.58
CA LEU A 152 4.27 -5.62 -30.80
C LEU A 152 3.20 -6.59 -30.28
N LYS A 153 2.04 -6.10 -29.84
CA LYS A 153 0.92 -6.95 -29.41
C LYS A 153 0.29 -7.74 -30.56
N ARG A 154 0.25 -7.19 -31.78
CA ARG A 154 -0.18 -7.97 -32.97
C ARG A 154 0.81 -9.08 -33.30
N LYS A 155 2.11 -8.84 -33.13
CA LYS A 155 3.16 -9.82 -33.45
C LYS A 155 3.28 -10.93 -32.39
N HIS A 156 3.27 -10.57 -31.12
CA HIS A 156 3.58 -11.49 -30.00
C HIS A 156 2.34 -11.94 -29.21
N GLY A 157 1.19 -11.31 -29.41
CA GLY A 157 -0.05 -11.61 -28.68
C GLY A 157 -0.16 -10.85 -27.36
N ASN A 158 -0.83 -11.46 -26.38
CA ASN A 158 -1.16 -10.83 -25.10
C ASN A 158 0.01 -10.83 -24.11
N PHE A 159 1.07 -10.11 -24.47
CA PHE A 159 2.30 -9.97 -23.70
C PHE A 159 2.34 -8.61 -22.99
N GLY A 160 3.11 -8.53 -21.91
CA GLY A 160 3.48 -7.25 -21.32
C GLY A 160 4.48 -6.53 -22.22
N VAL A 161 4.23 -5.26 -22.53
CA VAL A 161 5.10 -4.48 -23.42
C VAL A 161 5.46 -3.15 -22.76
N VAL A 162 6.74 -2.82 -22.71
CA VAL A 162 7.25 -1.48 -22.40
C VAL A 162 7.89 -0.90 -23.65
N VAL A 163 7.58 0.34 -23.98
CA VAL A 163 8.10 1.05 -25.15
C VAL A 163 8.62 2.44 -24.78
N ILE A 164 9.50 2.96 -25.63
CA ILE A 164 9.77 4.39 -25.73
C ILE A 164 9.08 4.98 -26.95
N GLY A 165 8.71 6.26 -26.87
CA GLY A 165 8.26 7.05 -28.02
C GLY A 165 9.41 7.82 -28.69
N PRO A 166 9.12 8.70 -29.65
CA PRO A 166 10.09 9.57 -30.29
C PRO A 166 10.96 10.37 -29.31
N ALA A 167 10.43 10.80 -28.15
CA ALA A 167 11.23 11.52 -27.15
C ALA A 167 12.40 10.68 -26.61
N GLY A 168 12.19 9.38 -26.38
CA GLY A 168 13.25 8.47 -25.95
C GLY A 168 14.29 8.26 -27.04
N GLU A 169 13.85 8.05 -28.28
CA GLU A 169 14.73 7.86 -29.44
C GLU A 169 15.63 9.06 -29.70
N ASN A 170 15.11 10.28 -29.47
CA ASN A 170 15.84 11.55 -29.63
C ASN A 170 16.60 12.00 -28.37
N LEU A 171 16.68 11.14 -27.36
CA LEU A 171 17.47 11.35 -26.13
C LEU A 171 17.04 12.59 -25.32
N VAL A 172 15.75 12.88 -25.31
CA VAL A 172 15.16 14.00 -24.55
C VAL A 172 15.19 13.66 -23.06
N TYR A 173 15.71 14.54 -22.21
CA TYR A 173 15.91 14.22 -20.77
C TYR A 173 14.59 14.08 -19.99
N LEU A 174 13.48 14.43 -20.63
CA LEU A 174 12.11 14.31 -20.11
C LEU A 174 11.41 13.03 -20.59
N ALA A 175 12.07 12.22 -21.42
CA ALA A 175 11.49 11.03 -22.02
C ALA A 175 11.17 9.96 -20.97
N ASN A 176 10.00 9.36 -21.12
CA ASN A 176 9.48 8.33 -20.22
C ASN A 176 9.33 6.98 -20.92
N LEU A 177 8.89 5.98 -20.16
CA LEU A 177 8.59 4.63 -20.63
C LEU A 177 7.10 4.40 -20.52
N MET A 178 6.49 3.81 -21.54
CA MET A 178 5.04 3.59 -21.61
C MET A 178 4.71 2.10 -21.69
N SER A 179 3.62 1.69 -21.02
CA SER A 179 3.08 0.33 -21.05
C SER A 179 1.58 0.33 -20.73
N ASP A 180 0.72 -0.22 -21.60
CA ASP A 180 -0.72 -0.29 -21.35
C ASP A 180 -1.38 1.07 -20.99
N THR A 181 -0.88 2.16 -21.60
CA THR A 181 -1.18 3.57 -21.29
C THR A 181 -0.74 4.04 -19.89
N ARG A 182 0.09 3.27 -19.19
CA ARG A 182 0.76 3.65 -17.93
C ARG A 182 2.17 4.15 -18.23
N ALA A 183 2.70 4.98 -17.34
CA ALA A 183 4.02 5.58 -17.51
C ALA A 183 4.94 5.25 -16.34
N ALA A 184 6.20 4.91 -16.63
CA ALA A 184 7.31 5.17 -15.72
C ALA A 184 7.77 6.61 -16.01
N GLY A 185 7.04 7.57 -15.45
CA GLY A 185 6.84 8.90 -16.05
C GLY A 185 7.98 9.91 -15.97
N ARG A 186 8.90 9.80 -14.99
CA ARG A 186 9.83 10.90 -14.67
C ARG A 186 11.30 10.51 -14.73
N GLY A 187 12.17 11.51 -14.84
CA GLY A 187 13.63 11.36 -14.69
C GLY A 187 14.38 10.94 -15.95
N GLY A 188 13.74 10.93 -17.12
CA GLY A 188 14.44 10.71 -18.38
C GLY A 188 14.87 9.26 -18.66
N LEU A 189 14.25 8.28 -18.00
CA LEU A 189 14.59 6.87 -18.19
C LEU A 189 14.29 6.37 -19.62
N GLY A 190 13.36 7.02 -20.33
CA GLY A 190 13.12 6.76 -21.75
C GLY A 190 14.33 7.14 -22.62
N ALA A 191 15.04 8.21 -22.29
CA ALA A 191 16.27 8.60 -22.99
C ALA A 191 17.44 7.65 -22.68
N VAL A 192 17.52 7.13 -21.46
CA VAL A 192 18.49 6.06 -21.14
C VAL A 192 18.23 4.85 -22.03
N MET A 193 16.98 4.39 -22.13
CA MET A 193 16.64 3.25 -22.99
C MET A 193 16.90 3.53 -24.48
N GLY A 194 16.58 4.74 -24.96
CA GLY A 194 16.86 5.18 -26.33
C GLY A 194 18.35 5.32 -26.65
N SER A 195 19.17 5.76 -25.69
CA SER A 195 20.64 5.87 -25.86
C SER A 195 21.31 4.53 -26.20
N LYS A 196 20.68 3.44 -25.74
CA LYS A 196 21.09 2.06 -25.99
C LYS A 196 20.53 1.48 -27.30
N LYS A 197 19.77 2.27 -28.06
CA LYS A 197 18.97 1.87 -29.23
C LYS A 197 17.97 0.74 -28.94
N LEU A 198 17.44 0.69 -27.71
CA LEU A 198 16.43 -0.27 -27.31
C LEU A 198 15.04 0.36 -27.41
N LYS A 199 14.21 -0.09 -28.36
CA LYS A 199 12.87 0.47 -28.61
C LYS A 199 11.82 -0.06 -27.63
N ALA A 200 11.93 -1.34 -27.26
CA ALA A 200 10.94 -1.99 -26.41
C ALA A 200 11.50 -3.18 -25.63
N VAL A 201 10.78 -3.56 -24.58
CA VAL A 201 10.91 -4.84 -23.87
C VAL A 201 9.55 -5.52 -23.87
N VAL A 202 9.51 -6.75 -24.36
CA VAL A 202 8.31 -7.57 -24.52
C VAL A 202 8.47 -8.81 -23.65
N VAL A 203 7.54 -9.02 -22.72
CA VAL A 203 7.61 -10.11 -21.73
C VAL A 203 6.33 -10.94 -21.77
N GLY A 204 6.49 -12.26 -21.75
CA GLY A 204 5.39 -13.22 -21.72
C GLY A 204 5.75 -14.49 -20.96
N GLY A 205 4.73 -15.26 -20.61
CA GLY A 205 4.91 -16.59 -20.02
C GLY A 205 3.78 -16.99 -19.08
N GLN A 206 3.90 -18.19 -18.53
CA GLN A 206 2.92 -18.80 -17.62
C GLN A 206 3.55 -19.40 -16.35
N LYS A 207 4.83 -19.14 -16.08
CA LYS A 207 5.50 -19.63 -14.87
C LYS A 207 4.85 -19.06 -13.62
N THR A 208 4.93 -19.85 -12.55
CA THR A 208 4.40 -19.48 -11.23
C THR A 208 5.52 -19.57 -10.19
N PHE A 209 5.36 -18.85 -9.09
CA PHE A 209 6.24 -18.89 -7.93
C PHE A 209 5.53 -19.56 -6.75
N ASN A 210 6.30 -20.01 -5.76
CA ASN A 210 5.76 -20.61 -4.56
C ASN A 210 5.30 -19.54 -3.55
N ILE A 211 4.37 -19.89 -2.67
CA ILE A 211 4.00 -19.14 -1.46
C ILE A 211 4.33 -20.05 -0.28
N VAL A 212 5.20 -19.60 0.63
CA VAL A 212 5.74 -20.45 1.71
C VAL A 212 4.67 -20.86 2.71
N ASP A 213 3.98 -19.90 3.34
CA ASP A 213 2.85 -20.15 4.24
C ASP A 213 1.54 -19.74 3.58
N ARG A 214 0.91 -20.69 2.87
CA ARG A 214 -0.33 -20.45 2.12
C ARG A 214 -1.54 -20.17 3.01
N GLU A 215 -1.60 -20.72 4.22
CA GLU A 215 -2.74 -20.49 5.10
C GLU A 215 -2.68 -19.07 5.65
N ALA A 216 -1.55 -18.67 6.23
CA ALA A 216 -1.35 -17.31 6.72
C ALA A 216 -1.53 -16.28 5.59
N TYR A 217 -0.94 -16.53 4.41
CA TYR A 217 -1.09 -15.66 3.25
C TYR A 217 -2.56 -15.45 2.85
N LYS A 218 -3.37 -16.51 2.78
CA LYS A 218 -4.80 -16.40 2.41
C LYS A 218 -5.60 -15.57 3.42
N ILE A 219 -5.34 -15.75 4.72
CA ILE A 219 -6.05 -15.02 5.77
C ILE A 219 -5.64 -13.54 5.74
N LEU A 220 -4.34 -13.24 5.63
CA LEU A 220 -3.82 -11.87 5.49
C LEU A 220 -4.35 -11.18 4.24
N LEU A 221 -4.35 -11.88 3.10
CA LEU A 221 -4.87 -11.33 1.86
C LEU A 221 -6.35 -10.95 2.00
N ARG A 222 -7.16 -11.79 2.64
CA ARG A 222 -8.58 -11.47 2.90
C ARG A 222 -8.73 -10.25 3.80
N LYS A 223 -7.95 -10.14 4.88
CA LYS A 223 -7.90 -8.94 5.74
C LYS A 223 -7.57 -7.70 4.91
N ILE A 224 -6.43 -7.70 4.22
CA ILE A 224 -5.92 -6.54 3.48
C ILE A 224 -6.88 -6.13 2.37
N ARG A 225 -7.41 -7.09 1.62
CA ARG A 225 -8.43 -6.81 0.60
C ARG A 225 -9.69 -6.22 1.21
N PHE A 226 -10.16 -6.76 2.34
CA PHE A 226 -11.31 -6.22 3.02
C PHE A 226 -11.08 -4.77 3.44
N THR A 227 -9.91 -4.45 4.04
CA THR A 227 -9.55 -3.08 4.43
C THR A 227 -9.52 -2.14 3.23
N VAL A 228 -8.80 -2.51 2.16
CA VAL A 228 -8.67 -1.67 0.95
C VAL A 228 -9.99 -1.52 0.21
N GLU A 229 -10.80 -2.57 0.09
CA GLU A 229 -12.05 -2.53 -0.69
C GLU A 229 -13.16 -1.71 -0.02
N ASN A 230 -13.13 -1.58 1.31
CA ASN A 230 -14.12 -0.83 2.10
C ASN A 230 -13.63 0.57 2.52
N ASP A 231 -12.42 0.96 2.13
CA ASP A 231 -11.85 2.27 2.44
C ASP A 231 -12.50 3.39 1.61
N PRO A 232 -12.82 4.56 2.19
CA PRO A 232 -13.52 5.65 1.49
C PRO A 232 -12.71 6.29 0.35
N ILE A 233 -11.39 6.09 0.30
CA ILE A 233 -10.53 6.66 -0.76
C ILE A 233 -10.23 5.59 -1.82
N THR A 234 -9.79 4.42 -1.39
CA THR A 234 -9.22 3.36 -2.23
C THR A 234 -10.21 2.23 -2.54
N GLY A 235 -11.35 2.18 -1.86
CA GLY A 235 -12.39 1.16 -2.06
C GLY A 235 -13.00 1.17 -3.46
N LYS A 236 -13.75 0.11 -3.78
CA LYS A 236 -14.40 -0.06 -5.09
C LYS A 236 -15.40 1.04 -5.42
N ASP A 237 -15.95 1.67 -4.39
CA ASP A 237 -16.86 2.82 -4.44
C ASP A 237 -16.27 4.08 -3.79
N GLY A 238 -14.98 4.04 -3.44
CA GLY A 238 -14.25 5.14 -2.84
C GLY A 238 -13.93 6.28 -3.82
N ASN A 239 -13.30 7.34 -3.30
CA ASN A 239 -13.00 8.57 -4.05
C ASN A 239 -12.21 8.29 -5.34
N PHE A 240 -11.12 7.52 -5.29
CA PHE A 240 -10.30 7.22 -6.48
C PHE A 240 -11.02 6.30 -7.46
N ALA A 241 -11.88 5.41 -6.99
CA ALA A 241 -12.70 4.59 -7.87
C ALA A 241 -13.74 5.43 -8.61
N ARG A 242 -14.33 6.44 -7.97
CA ARG A 242 -15.36 7.32 -8.54
C ARG A 242 -14.78 8.39 -9.45
N PHE A 243 -13.78 9.12 -8.99
CA PHE A 243 -13.29 10.35 -9.63
C PHE A 243 -11.86 10.24 -10.18
N GLY A 244 -11.21 9.08 -10.00
CA GLY A 244 -9.78 8.94 -10.28
C GLY A 244 -8.96 9.78 -9.30
N THR A 245 -7.69 10.01 -9.64
CA THR A 245 -6.82 10.87 -8.83
C THR A 245 -7.26 12.34 -8.84
N ALA A 246 -8.00 12.76 -9.88
CA ALA A 246 -8.56 14.11 -10.00
C ALA A 246 -9.61 14.46 -8.92
N GLY A 247 -10.10 13.47 -8.15
CA GLY A 247 -11.03 13.70 -7.04
C GLY A 247 -10.48 14.50 -5.85
N ILE A 248 -9.23 14.98 -5.94
CA ILE A 248 -8.62 15.88 -4.95
C ILE A 248 -8.52 17.33 -5.42
N VAL A 249 -8.84 17.66 -6.69
CA VAL A 249 -8.67 19.02 -7.27
C VAL A 249 -9.29 20.09 -6.36
N HIS A 250 -10.55 19.93 -5.99
CA HIS A 250 -11.24 20.88 -5.11
C HIS A 250 -10.60 21.00 -3.72
N ARG A 251 -10.12 19.89 -3.14
CA ARG A 251 -9.46 19.89 -1.83
C ARG A 251 -8.13 20.64 -1.86
N ILE A 252 -7.31 20.38 -2.87
CA ILE A 252 -6.03 21.07 -3.03
C ILE A 252 -6.24 22.56 -3.36
N ARG A 253 -7.26 22.88 -4.16
CA ARG A 253 -7.67 24.27 -4.41
C ARG A 253 -8.08 24.96 -3.11
N SER A 254 -8.90 24.33 -2.27
CA SER A 254 -9.33 24.89 -0.97
C SER A 254 -8.16 25.16 -0.03
N ALA A 255 -7.13 24.32 -0.09
CA ALA A 255 -5.89 24.54 0.65
C ALA A 255 -5.02 25.67 0.09
N GLY A 256 -5.34 26.23 -1.09
CA GLY A 256 -4.59 27.31 -1.71
C GLY A 256 -3.23 26.89 -2.27
N ILE A 257 -2.99 25.59 -2.47
CA ILE A 257 -1.70 25.05 -2.92
C ILE A 257 -1.76 24.43 -4.32
N LEU A 258 -2.84 24.63 -5.07
CA LEU A 258 -2.95 24.13 -6.44
C LEU A 258 -2.20 25.09 -7.39
N PRO A 259 -1.14 24.64 -8.09
CA PRO A 259 -0.31 25.54 -8.89
C PRO A 259 -1.06 26.19 -10.06
N LYS A 260 -0.78 27.49 -10.25
CA LYS A 260 -1.31 28.32 -11.33
C LYS A 260 -0.17 29.13 -11.95
N ASN A 261 -0.17 29.27 -13.27
CA ASN A 261 0.72 30.16 -14.04
C ASN A 261 2.19 30.11 -13.59
N ASP A 262 2.84 28.95 -13.75
CA ASP A 262 4.22 28.71 -13.29
C ASP A 262 4.39 28.96 -11.79
N PHE A 263 3.52 28.37 -10.96
CA PHE A 263 3.52 28.57 -9.52
C PHE A 263 3.62 30.07 -9.14
N SER A 264 2.74 30.92 -9.67
CA SER A 264 2.75 32.36 -9.34
C SER A 264 2.43 32.63 -7.87
N GLY A 265 1.59 31.77 -7.26
CA GLY A 265 1.09 31.90 -5.89
C GLY A 265 -0.33 32.44 -5.83
N GLU A 266 -0.90 32.77 -6.99
CA GLU A 266 -2.32 33.05 -7.11
C GLU A 266 -3.13 31.77 -6.91
N ALA A 267 -4.22 31.88 -6.14
CA ALA A 267 -5.21 30.83 -6.04
C ALA A 267 -6.17 30.86 -7.24
N LEU A 268 -6.64 29.68 -7.64
CA LEU A 268 -7.78 29.57 -8.55
C LEU A 268 -9.09 29.87 -7.83
N THR A 269 -10.10 30.34 -8.55
CA THR A 269 -11.49 30.30 -8.06
C THR A 269 -12.01 28.86 -8.05
N PHE A 270 -13.16 28.61 -7.41
CA PHE A 270 -13.78 27.29 -7.49
C PHE A 270 -14.32 27.01 -8.89
N GLU A 271 -14.87 28.03 -9.56
CA GLU A 271 -15.37 27.95 -10.93
C GLU A 271 -14.24 27.59 -11.90
N GLU A 272 -13.05 28.17 -11.72
CA GLU A 272 -11.87 27.82 -12.52
C GLU A 272 -11.45 26.36 -12.31
N ALA A 273 -11.38 25.91 -11.04
CA ALA A 273 -10.97 24.55 -10.72
C ALA A 273 -11.99 23.49 -11.15
N ASP A 274 -13.28 23.83 -11.17
CA ASP A 274 -14.34 22.90 -11.51
C ASP A 274 -14.31 22.51 -13.01
N MET A 275 -13.75 23.36 -13.88
CA MET A 275 -13.62 23.05 -15.32
C MET A 275 -12.86 21.75 -15.62
N PHE A 276 -12.02 21.29 -14.70
CA PHE A 276 -11.18 20.10 -14.84
C PHE A 276 -11.20 19.20 -13.59
N SER A 277 -12.19 19.36 -12.71
CA SER A 277 -12.35 18.55 -11.50
C SER A 277 -12.65 17.09 -11.81
N GLY A 278 -12.37 16.19 -10.87
CA GLY A 278 -12.71 14.77 -11.02
C GLY A 278 -14.21 14.54 -11.17
N GLU A 279 -15.01 15.39 -10.53
CA GLU A 279 -16.46 15.46 -10.60
C GLU A 279 -16.92 15.85 -12.01
N THR A 280 -16.44 16.96 -12.55
CA THR A 280 -16.72 17.39 -13.93
C THR A 280 -16.31 16.33 -14.96
N ILE A 281 -15.14 15.72 -14.78
CA ILE A 281 -14.68 14.64 -15.67
C ILE A 281 -15.64 13.45 -15.62
N ARG A 282 -16.12 13.10 -14.42
CA ARG A 282 -17.07 12.00 -14.22
C ARG A 282 -18.42 12.28 -14.88
N GLU A 283 -18.92 13.51 -14.78
CA GLU A 283 -20.23 13.87 -15.30
C GLU A 283 -20.24 13.99 -16.82
N LYS A 284 -19.22 14.62 -17.41
CA LYS A 284 -19.23 15.00 -18.82
C LYS A 284 -18.56 13.99 -19.75
N PHE A 285 -17.48 13.33 -19.30
CA PHE A 285 -16.59 12.59 -20.21
C PHE A 285 -16.43 11.11 -19.86
N PHE A 286 -16.74 10.69 -18.64
CA PHE A 286 -16.43 9.33 -18.16
C PHE A 286 -17.29 8.25 -18.83
N VAL A 287 -16.63 7.21 -19.34
CA VAL A 287 -17.29 6.02 -19.92
C VAL A 287 -16.85 4.71 -19.26
N GLY A 288 -15.89 4.78 -18.33
CA GLY A 288 -15.46 3.60 -17.57
C GLY A 288 -14.11 3.78 -16.91
N ARG A 289 -13.69 2.72 -16.22
CA ARG A 289 -12.40 2.68 -15.50
C ARG A 289 -11.50 1.58 -16.03
N LYS A 290 -10.18 1.76 -15.88
CA LYS A 290 -9.16 0.75 -16.16
C LYS A 290 -8.25 0.61 -14.93
N GLY A 291 -8.23 -0.56 -14.32
CA GLY A 291 -7.32 -0.88 -13.23
C GLY A 291 -5.93 -1.30 -13.70
N CYS A 292 -4.98 -1.32 -12.76
CA CYS A 292 -3.80 -2.19 -12.89
C CYS A 292 -4.22 -3.64 -12.61
N TYR A 293 -3.30 -4.60 -12.77
CA TYR A 293 -3.58 -6.01 -12.49
C TYR A 293 -4.26 -6.22 -11.13
N LEU A 294 -5.45 -6.87 -11.16
CA LEU A 294 -6.31 -7.24 -10.02
C LEU A 294 -6.62 -6.11 -9.01
N CYS A 295 -6.40 -4.84 -9.37
CA CYS A 295 -6.55 -3.74 -8.44
C CYS A 295 -8.04 -3.37 -8.23
N PRO A 296 -8.56 -3.42 -6.99
CA PRO A 296 -9.97 -3.13 -6.72
C PRO A 296 -10.32 -1.63 -6.89
N THR A 297 -9.39 -0.72 -6.60
CA THR A 297 -9.58 0.73 -6.73
C THR A 297 -9.81 1.16 -8.18
N ALA A 298 -9.08 0.52 -9.11
CA ALA A 298 -9.12 0.80 -10.54
C ALA A 298 -9.13 2.30 -10.91
N CYS A 299 -8.20 3.09 -10.36
CA CYS A 299 -8.20 4.55 -10.45
C CYS A 299 -8.09 5.12 -11.89
N GLY A 300 -7.57 4.38 -12.85
CA GLY A 300 -7.40 4.86 -14.23
C GLY A 300 -8.74 5.15 -14.90
N ARG A 301 -8.83 6.29 -15.60
CA ARG A 301 -10.06 6.77 -16.24
C ARG A 301 -10.07 6.44 -17.73
N LYS A 302 -11.23 6.05 -18.25
CA LYS A 302 -11.54 6.06 -19.68
C LYS A 302 -12.55 7.17 -19.93
N VAL A 303 -12.19 8.08 -20.82
CA VAL A 303 -13.01 9.25 -21.16
C VAL A 303 -13.34 9.23 -22.65
N LYS A 304 -14.52 9.74 -23.00
CA LYS A 304 -14.98 9.89 -24.38
C LYS A 304 -14.88 11.34 -24.78
N VAL A 305 -14.21 11.60 -25.89
CA VAL A 305 -14.09 12.92 -26.52
C VAL A 305 -14.35 12.77 -28.01
N GLY A 306 -15.35 13.50 -28.50
CA GLY A 306 -15.97 13.22 -29.79
C GLY A 306 -16.36 11.73 -29.92
N ASN A 307 -15.81 11.07 -30.94
CA ASN A 307 -16.04 9.64 -31.21
C ASN A 307 -14.97 8.70 -30.61
N ASN A 308 -13.94 9.24 -29.95
CA ASN A 308 -12.81 8.46 -29.47
C ASN A 308 -12.93 8.18 -27.97
N ILE A 309 -12.53 6.97 -27.56
CA ILE A 309 -12.36 6.62 -26.14
C ILE A 309 -10.87 6.56 -25.85
N VAL A 310 -10.42 7.41 -24.94
CA VAL A 310 -9.01 7.58 -24.58
C VAL A 310 -8.82 7.40 -23.07
N LYS A 311 -7.56 7.28 -22.64
CA LYS A 311 -7.21 7.34 -21.22
C LYS A 311 -7.36 8.79 -20.75
N GLY A 312 -8.07 9.00 -19.63
CA GLY A 312 -8.10 10.29 -18.96
C GLY A 312 -6.81 10.55 -18.18
N PRO A 313 -6.30 11.80 -18.17
CA PRO A 313 -5.12 12.18 -17.40
C PRO A 313 -5.32 11.99 -15.89
N GLU A 314 -4.20 11.75 -15.19
CA GLU A 314 -4.16 11.75 -13.73
C GLU A 314 -4.11 13.20 -13.22
N TYR A 315 -4.39 13.40 -11.92
CA TYR A 315 -4.38 14.71 -11.25
C TYR A 315 -3.15 15.57 -11.59
N GLU A 316 -1.96 14.99 -11.51
CA GLU A 316 -0.70 15.67 -11.82
C GLU A 316 -0.67 16.20 -13.25
N SER A 317 -1.06 15.38 -14.23
CA SER A 317 -1.12 15.80 -15.63
C SER A 317 -2.17 16.90 -15.83
N ILE A 318 -3.33 16.80 -15.19
CA ILE A 318 -4.42 17.79 -15.29
C ILE A 318 -3.93 19.15 -14.81
N VAL A 319 -3.37 19.21 -13.60
CA VAL A 319 -2.98 20.49 -12.99
C VAL A 319 -1.75 21.09 -13.67
N MET A 320 -0.76 20.26 -14.01
CA MET A 320 0.49 20.75 -14.60
C MET A 320 0.29 21.21 -16.05
N LEU A 321 -0.43 20.45 -16.88
CA LEU A 321 -0.74 20.84 -18.27
C LEU A 321 -1.90 21.82 -18.38
N GLY A 322 -2.67 21.99 -17.31
CA GLY A 322 -3.78 22.94 -17.22
C GLY A 322 -3.38 24.23 -16.51
N PRO A 323 -3.90 24.50 -15.30
CA PRO A 323 -3.78 25.81 -14.66
C PRO A 323 -2.34 26.26 -14.42
N ASN A 324 -1.39 25.35 -14.15
CA ASN A 324 0.01 25.74 -14.03
C ASN A 324 0.59 26.24 -15.37
N SER A 325 0.10 25.69 -16.49
CA SER A 325 0.43 26.11 -17.85
C SER A 325 -0.50 27.20 -18.38
N GLY A 326 -1.44 27.72 -17.59
CA GLY A 326 -2.40 28.74 -18.02
C GLY A 326 -3.45 28.24 -19.02
N PHE A 327 -3.75 26.93 -19.02
CA PHE A 327 -4.81 26.30 -19.82
C PHE A 327 -5.90 25.74 -18.89
N TYR A 328 -7.15 25.77 -19.32
CA TYR A 328 -8.27 25.45 -18.41
C TYR A 328 -9.32 24.52 -19.03
N ASP A 329 -9.48 24.53 -20.35
CA ASP A 329 -10.46 23.68 -21.02
C ASP A 329 -9.96 22.22 -21.01
N TYR A 330 -10.66 21.37 -20.26
CA TYR A 330 -10.30 19.97 -20.13
C TYR A 330 -10.28 19.23 -21.49
N GLU A 331 -11.30 19.46 -22.32
CA GLU A 331 -11.50 18.71 -23.57
C GLU A 331 -10.62 19.26 -24.71
N LYS A 332 -10.50 20.59 -24.80
CA LYS A 332 -9.82 21.26 -25.91
C LYS A 332 -8.34 21.49 -25.66
N GLU A 333 -7.91 21.62 -24.41
CA GLU A 333 -6.54 22.00 -24.08
C GLU A 333 -5.80 20.90 -23.29
N ILE A 334 -6.29 20.55 -22.11
CA ILE A 334 -5.57 19.71 -21.15
C ILE A 334 -5.45 18.25 -21.65
N LEU A 335 -6.57 17.65 -22.05
CA LEU A 335 -6.58 16.27 -22.52
C LEU A 335 -5.76 16.08 -23.81
N PRO A 336 -5.85 16.94 -24.85
CA PRO A 336 -5.02 16.82 -26.04
C PRO A 336 -3.52 16.93 -25.75
N LEU A 337 -3.08 17.83 -24.86
CA LEU A 337 -1.68 17.88 -24.43
C LEU A 337 -1.25 16.60 -23.72
N SER A 338 -2.11 16.04 -22.86
CA SER A 338 -1.80 14.78 -22.19
C SER A 338 -1.68 13.61 -23.18
N ILE A 339 -2.56 13.54 -24.20
CA ILE A 339 -2.48 12.50 -25.24
C ILE A 339 -1.20 12.66 -26.05
N LEU A 340 -0.85 13.89 -26.43
CA LEU A 340 0.39 14.19 -27.15
C LEU A 340 1.61 13.73 -26.35
N CYS A 341 1.62 14.00 -25.04
CA CYS A 341 2.71 13.55 -24.17
C CYS A 341 2.81 12.02 -24.08
N ASP A 342 1.66 11.33 -23.93
CA ASP A 342 1.60 9.86 -23.88
C ASP A 342 2.11 9.24 -25.20
N GLU A 343 1.70 9.78 -26.36
CA GLU A 343 2.10 9.31 -27.70
C GLU A 343 3.59 9.53 -28.00
N LEU A 344 4.12 10.69 -27.61
CA LEU A 344 5.52 11.02 -27.80
C LEU A 344 6.45 10.36 -26.77
N GLY A 345 5.90 9.90 -25.65
CA GLY A 345 6.63 9.26 -24.56
C GLY A 345 7.40 10.26 -23.70
N ILE A 346 6.73 11.30 -23.20
CA ILE A 346 7.35 12.39 -22.41
C ILE A 346 6.59 12.70 -21.12
N ASP A 347 7.31 13.12 -20.07
CA ASP A 347 6.77 13.43 -18.74
C ASP A 347 5.79 14.62 -18.76
N THR A 348 4.52 14.38 -18.43
CA THR A 348 3.47 15.41 -18.37
C THR A 348 3.72 16.47 -17.30
N ILE A 349 4.33 16.09 -16.17
CA ILE A 349 4.60 17.02 -15.06
C ILE A 349 5.66 18.02 -15.50
N SER A 350 6.76 17.51 -16.05
CA SER A 350 7.87 18.33 -16.49
C SER A 350 7.51 19.18 -17.70
N ILE A 351 6.72 18.65 -18.65
CA ILE A 351 6.16 19.47 -19.73
C ILE A 351 5.27 20.58 -19.21
N GLY A 352 4.32 20.29 -18.30
CA GLY A 352 3.43 21.32 -17.76
C GLY A 352 4.15 22.40 -16.95
N ASN A 353 5.25 22.05 -16.29
CA ASN A 353 6.12 23.04 -15.65
C ASN A 353 6.83 23.93 -16.69
N ILE A 354 7.40 23.32 -17.74
CA ILE A 354 8.07 24.02 -18.84
C ILE A 354 7.12 24.93 -19.62
N LEU A 355 5.90 24.49 -19.91
CA LEU A 355 4.90 25.31 -20.60
C LEU A 355 4.51 26.53 -19.77
N GLY A 356 4.27 26.35 -18.47
CA GLY A 356 4.07 27.47 -17.54
C GLY A 356 5.26 28.44 -17.57
N TYR A 357 6.48 27.93 -17.41
CA TYR A 357 7.69 28.76 -17.43
C TYR A 357 7.85 29.51 -18.76
N ALA A 358 7.70 28.81 -19.89
CA ALA A 358 7.80 29.37 -21.23
C ALA A 358 6.80 30.51 -21.45
N ARG A 359 5.55 30.37 -21.01
CA ARG A 359 4.57 31.45 -21.03
C ARG A 359 4.99 32.64 -20.19
N SER A 360 5.48 32.36 -18.99
CA SER A 360 5.85 33.40 -18.03
C SER A 360 7.04 34.27 -18.46
N VAL A 361 7.87 33.78 -19.39
CA VAL A 361 8.98 34.53 -20.00
C VAL A 361 8.65 35.01 -21.42
N GLY A 362 7.40 34.85 -21.87
CA GLY A 362 6.93 35.27 -23.19
C GLY A 362 7.44 34.43 -24.37
N TYR A 363 7.92 33.20 -24.13
CA TYR A 363 8.40 32.29 -25.19
C TYR A 363 7.26 31.65 -25.98
N ILE A 364 6.10 31.44 -25.34
CA ILE A 364 4.85 31.03 -25.99
C ILE A 364 3.69 31.83 -25.40
N SER A 365 2.60 31.95 -26.16
CA SER A 365 1.46 32.81 -25.85
C SER A 365 0.11 32.07 -25.89
N ASN A 366 -0.01 31.01 -26.70
CA ASN A 366 -1.26 30.32 -26.96
C ASN A 366 -1.09 28.80 -27.01
N PHE A 367 -2.22 28.10 -27.14
CA PHE A 367 -2.29 26.64 -27.11
C PHE A 367 -1.57 25.96 -28.29
N GLU A 368 -1.64 26.53 -29.50
CA GLU A 368 -0.99 25.96 -30.67
C GLU A 368 0.53 26.05 -30.58
N GLU A 369 1.05 27.17 -30.05
CA GLU A 369 2.47 27.31 -29.72
C GLU A 369 2.91 26.32 -28.62
N ALA A 370 2.05 26.05 -27.64
CA ALA A 370 2.32 25.05 -26.61
C ALA A 370 2.44 23.64 -27.19
N LYS A 371 1.51 23.21 -28.05
CA LYS A 371 1.62 21.91 -28.75
C LYS A 371 2.90 21.82 -29.57
N LYS A 372 3.18 22.86 -30.36
CA LYS A 372 4.39 22.92 -31.18
C LYS A 372 5.65 22.80 -30.32
N LEU A 373 5.70 23.48 -29.18
CA LEU A 373 6.83 23.37 -28.25
C LEU A 373 6.97 21.94 -27.69
N VAL A 374 5.87 21.26 -27.34
CA VAL A 374 5.92 19.86 -26.90
C VAL A 374 6.51 18.95 -27.98
N GLU A 375 6.10 19.13 -29.24
CA GLU A 375 6.67 18.39 -30.37
C GLU A 375 8.16 18.70 -30.56
N GLU A 376 8.55 19.98 -30.57
CA GLU A 376 9.95 20.40 -30.69
C GLU A 376 10.82 19.82 -29.57
N ILE A 377 10.30 19.77 -28.34
CA ILE A 377 10.96 19.10 -27.21
C ILE A 377 11.12 17.61 -27.50
N ALA A 378 10.07 16.91 -27.91
CA ALA A 378 10.11 15.45 -28.16
C ALA A 378 11.06 15.05 -29.30
N TYR A 379 11.29 15.95 -30.26
CA TYR A 379 12.28 15.73 -31.33
C TYR A 379 13.65 16.35 -31.03
N ASN A 380 13.89 16.78 -29.80
CA ASN A 380 15.14 17.38 -29.32
C ASN A 380 15.58 18.61 -30.16
N ARG A 381 14.61 19.41 -30.59
CA ARG A 381 14.79 20.66 -31.36
C ARG A 381 14.56 21.92 -30.52
N SER A 382 14.16 21.75 -29.27
CA SER A 382 13.91 22.84 -28.33
C SER A 382 15.06 23.01 -27.34
N ILE A 383 15.28 24.24 -26.88
CA ILE A 383 16.19 24.54 -25.75
C ILE A 383 15.74 23.88 -24.43
N PHE A 384 14.45 23.51 -24.33
CA PHE A 384 13.87 22.87 -23.16
C PHE A 384 14.03 21.34 -23.15
N SER A 385 14.62 20.74 -24.19
CA SER A 385 14.74 19.27 -24.34
C SER A 385 15.60 18.60 -23.25
N ARG A 386 16.37 19.39 -22.50
CA ARG A 386 17.21 18.96 -21.38
C ARG A 386 16.66 19.37 -20.01
N GLY A 387 15.40 19.80 -19.93
CA GLY A 387 14.73 20.24 -18.71
C GLY A 387 14.82 21.75 -18.45
N VAL A 388 13.97 22.24 -17.56
CA VAL A 388 13.77 23.68 -17.32
C VAL A 388 15.00 24.34 -16.68
N LYS A 389 15.77 23.59 -15.88
CA LYS A 389 16.98 24.11 -15.21
C LYS A 389 18.00 24.67 -16.22
N GLN A 390 18.07 24.09 -17.42
CA GLN A 390 19.06 24.43 -18.44
C GLN A 390 18.81 25.79 -19.11
N VAL A 391 17.62 26.36 -18.97
CA VAL A 391 17.26 27.63 -19.61
C VAL A 391 17.20 28.82 -18.65
N VAL A 392 17.36 28.58 -17.35
CA VAL A 392 17.21 29.60 -16.29
C VAL A 392 18.16 30.78 -16.52
N GLU A 393 19.44 30.52 -16.83
CA GLU A 393 20.43 31.56 -17.09
C GLU A 393 20.08 32.41 -18.32
N LYS A 394 19.52 31.79 -19.36
CA LYS A 394 19.16 32.47 -20.61
C LYS A 394 18.06 33.51 -20.41
N PHE A 395 17.07 33.20 -19.58
CA PHE A 395 15.90 34.08 -19.36
C PHE A 395 15.99 34.90 -18.06
N GLY A 396 17.01 34.66 -17.22
CA GLY A 396 17.18 35.37 -15.95
C GLY A 396 16.06 35.13 -14.93
N LYS A 397 15.25 34.08 -15.11
CA LYS A 397 14.11 33.73 -14.23
C LYS A 397 14.31 32.34 -13.63
N GLU A 398 14.21 32.22 -12.30
CA GLU A 398 14.26 30.92 -11.62
C GLU A 398 13.09 30.00 -12.04
N ALA A 399 13.39 28.71 -12.21
CA ALA A 399 12.40 27.69 -12.53
C ALA A 399 11.96 26.89 -11.30
N ALA A 400 10.72 26.41 -11.30
CA ALA A 400 10.15 25.57 -10.25
C ALA A 400 10.69 24.13 -10.33
N GLN A 401 11.91 23.90 -9.85
CA GLN A 401 12.58 22.59 -9.85
C GLN A 401 13.45 22.36 -8.61
N VAL A 402 13.73 21.10 -8.28
CA VAL A 402 14.75 20.71 -7.29
C VAL A 402 15.64 19.60 -7.88
N LYS A 403 16.97 19.78 -7.81
CA LYS A 403 17.99 18.89 -8.41
C LYS A 403 17.79 18.64 -9.91
N GLY A 404 17.28 19.62 -10.64
CA GLY A 404 16.96 19.56 -12.06
C GLY A 404 15.55 19.04 -12.37
N LEU A 405 14.87 18.39 -11.42
CA LEU A 405 13.55 17.83 -11.63
C LEU A 405 12.46 18.87 -11.34
N GLU A 406 11.58 19.09 -12.31
CA GLU A 406 10.44 20.01 -12.24
C GLU A 406 9.49 19.66 -11.07
N LEU A 407 8.94 20.66 -10.39
CA LEU A 407 8.03 20.42 -9.27
C LEU A 407 6.67 19.89 -9.75
N PRO A 408 6.04 18.96 -8.99
CA PRO A 408 4.70 18.46 -9.25
C PRO A 408 3.61 19.40 -8.71
N ALA A 409 2.34 18.99 -8.84
CA ALA A 409 1.13 19.79 -8.69
C ALA A 409 0.78 20.26 -7.25
N TYR A 410 1.76 20.49 -6.39
CA TYR A 410 1.55 21.08 -5.06
C TYR A 410 2.52 22.22 -4.81
N ASP A 411 1.98 23.40 -4.54
CA ASP A 411 2.75 24.60 -4.24
C ASP A 411 3.41 24.47 -2.86
N PRO A 412 4.76 24.49 -2.76
CA PRO A 412 5.45 24.28 -1.50
C PRO A 412 5.28 25.44 -0.50
N ARG A 413 4.69 26.58 -0.90
CA ARG A 413 4.45 27.71 0.01
C ARG A 413 3.42 27.40 1.08
N GLY A 414 2.40 26.60 0.76
CA GLY A 414 1.29 26.35 1.67
C GLY A 414 1.37 25.07 2.48
N ALA A 415 2.44 24.27 2.36
CA ALA A 415 2.64 23.08 3.17
C ALA A 415 4.13 22.80 3.43
N LYS A 416 4.54 22.83 4.71
CA LYS A 416 5.94 22.69 5.14
C LYS A 416 6.49 21.28 4.94
N GLY A 417 5.65 20.25 5.12
CA GLY A 417 6.04 18.86 4.88
C GLY A 417 6.37 18.62 3.41
N ILE A 418 5.52 19.08 2.49
CA ILE A 418 5.76 18.87 1.05
C ILE A 418 6.97 19.68 0.56
N ALA A 419 7.18 20.89 1.10
CA ALA A 419 8.36 21.70 0.85
C ALA A 419 9.65 20.97 1.22
N LEU A 420 9.71 20.38 2.43
CA LEU A 420 10.83 19.58 2.88
C LEU A 420 11.00 18.29 2.07
N ALA A 421 9.89 17.63 1.71
CA ALA A 421 9.91 16.41 0.90
C ALA A 421 10.49 16.66 -0.50
N TYR A 422 10.17 17.79 -1.14
CA TYR A 422 10.79 18.17 -2.41
C TYR A 422 12.28 18.42 -2.27
N ALA A 423 12.69 19.20 -1.27
CA ALA A 423 14.09 19.54 -1.04
C ALA A 423 14.95 18.28 -0.82
N THR A 424 14.48 17.35 0.02
CA THR A 424 15.26 16.19 0.50
C THR A 424 15.10 14.91 -0.33
N SER A 425 14.25 14.94 -1.38
CA SER A 425 14.04 13.78 -2.25
C SER A 425 15.32 13.36 -2.99
N ASN A 426 15.71 12.09 -2.86
CA ASN A 426 16.88 11.52 -3.53
C ASN A 426 16.83 11.58 -5.06
N ARG A 427 15.65 11.81 -5.66
CA ARG A 427 15.51 11.90 -7.12
C ARG A 427 15.20 13.30 -7.64
N GLY A 428 15.27 14.32 -6.77
CA GLY A 428 14.78 15.68 -7.07
C GLY A 428 13.30 15.87 -6.75
N GLY A 429 12.78 17.06 -7.08
CA GLY A 429 11.46 17.56 -6.65
C GLY A 429 10.29 16.61 -6.97
N CYS A 430 9.85 15.85 -5.96
CA CYS A 430 8.83 14.82 -6.17
C CYS A 430 8.00 14.53 -4.92
N HIS A 431 6.68 14.49 -5.09
CA HIS A 431 5.70 14.25 -4.02
C HIS A 431 5.57 12.78 -3.60
N LEU A 432 6.07 11.82 -4.40
CA LEU A 432 5.90 10.38 -4.11
C LEU A 432 7.02 9.76 -3.26
N ARG A 433 8.03 10.54 -2.86
CA ARG A 433 9.02 10.07 -1.87
C ARG A 433 8.48 10.22 -0.45
N ALA A 434 7.86 11.36 -0.15
CA ALA A 434 6.97 11.52 0.98
C ALA A 434 5.75 12.31 0.51
N TYR A 435 4.58 11.67 0.50
CA TYR A 435 3.31 12.28 0.12
C TYR A 435 2.63 12.90 1.34
N THR A 436 3.28 13.90 1.94
CA THR A 436 2.78 14.56 3.15
C THR A 436 1.47 15.30 2.93
N ILE A 437 1.07 15.53 1.67
CA ILE A 437 -0.26 16.03 1.31
C ILE A 437 -1.39 15.17 1.91
N ALA A 438 -1.19 13.85 2.06
CA ALA A 438 -2.17 12.99 2.70
C ALA A 438 -2.47 13.46 4.15
N PRO A 439 -1.49 13.53 5.07
CA PRO A 439 -1.76 14.03 6.42
C PRO A 439 -1.99 15.54 6.49
N GLU A 440 -1.30 16.33 5.66
CA GLU A 440 -1.33 17.80 5.74
C GLU A 440 -2.63 18.42 5.21
N ILE A 441 -3.22 17.81 4.19
CA ILE A 441 -4.35 18.40 3.44
C ILE A 441 -5.56 17.46 3.40
N LEU A 442 -5.33 16.15 3.24
CA LEU A 442 -6.41 15.16 3.17
C LEU A 442 -6.81 14.62 4.54
N SER A 443 -6.09 15.00 5.60
CA SER A 443 -6.27 14.55 6.98
C SER A 443 -6.17 13.03 7.13
N ASP A 444 -5.26 12.41 6.37
CA ASP A 444 -5.11 10.96 6.28
C ASP A 444 -3.65 10.51 6.56
N PRO A 445 -3.39 9.60 7.50
CA PRO A 445 -4.37 8.99 8.42
C PRO A 445 -4.82 9.94 9.55
N GLU A 446 -4.05 11.00 9.80
CA GLU A 446 -4.33 12.01 10.82
C GLU A 446 -4.00 13.40 10.25
N TYR A 447 -4.75 14.42 10.68
CA TYR A 447 -4.48 15.80 10.27
C TYR A 447 -3.19 16.32 10.90
N VAL A 448 -2.33 16.93 10.08
CA VAL A 448 -1.12 17.63 10.54
C VAL A 448 -1.14 19.04 9.97
N ASP A 449 -1.07 20.06 10.83
CA ASP A 449 -1.10 21.46 10.40
C ASP A 449 -0.02 21.74 9.33
N PRO A 450 -0.39 22.14 8.09
CA PRO A 450 0.56 22.36 7.01
C PRO A 450 1.48 23.57 7.22
N SER A 451 1.12 24.52 8.09
CA SER A 451 1.88 25.74 8.34
C SER A 451 3.02 25.57 9.36
N MET A 452 2.90 24.56 10.22
CA MET A 452 3.85 24.30 11.31
C MET A 452 5.08 23.54 10.82
N GLU A 453 6.25 23.87 11.39
CA GLU A 453 7.50 23.13 11.14
C GLU A 453 7.67 21.91 12.06
N GLU A 454 7.07 21.97 13.26
CA GLU A 454 7.21 20.95 14.29
C GLU A 454 6.73 19.58 13.79
N GLY A 455 7.56 18.55 14.00
CA GLY A 455 7.26 17.17 13.61
C GLY A 455 7.35 16.87 12.11
N LYS A 456 7.54 17.88 11.23
CA LYS A 456 7.60 17.67 9.77
C LYS A 456 8.83 16.88 9.33
N ALA A 457 9.96 17.07 10.01
CA ALA A 457 11.18 16.32 9.74
C ALA A 457 10.97 14.80 9.95
N GLU A 458 10.39 14.43 11.09
CA GLU A 458 10.04 13.04 11.42
C GLU A 458 9.01 12.47 10.44
N LEU A 459 7.96 13.24 10.13
CA LEU A 459 6.91 12.87 9.18
C LEU A 459 7.50 12.53 7.80
N VAL A 460 8.34 13.41 7.25
CA VAL A 460 8.98 13.23 5.95
C VAL A 460 9.92 12.02 5.96
N LYS A 461 10.76 11.88 6.99
CA LYS A 461 11.67 10.73 7.14
C LYS A 461 10.90 9.41 7.13
N LYS A 462 9.92 9.26 8.03
CA LYS A 462 9.16 8.00 8.17
C LYS A 462 8.43 7.64 6.89
N MET A 463 7.81 8.62 6.24
CA MET A 463 7.09 8.38 5.00
C MET A 463 8.04 7.98 3.85
N GLN A 464 9.22 8.60 3.75
CA GLN A 464 10.28 8.20 2.81
C GLN A 464 10.74 6.76 3.03
N ASP A 465 10.91 6.35 4.28
CA ASP A 465 11.34 5.00 4.65
C ASP A 465 10.25 3.98 4.29
N SER A 466 9.00 4.21 4.71
CA SER A 466 7.86 3.33 4.39
C SER A 466 7.60 3.24 2.88
N TYR A 467 7.75 4.35 2.15
CA TYR A 467 7.56 4.34 0.70
C TYR A 467 8.71 3.69 -0.07
N ALA A 468 9.93 3.68 0.45
CA ALA A 468 11.01 2.86 -0.10
C ALA A 468 10.68 1.36 0.01
N VAL A 469 10.02 0.93 1.10
CA VAL A 469 9.53 -0.45 1.25
C VAL A 469 8.43 -0.77 0.23
N TYR A 470 7.41 0.10 0.09
CA TYR A 470 6.33 -0.10 -0.89
C TYR A 470 6.86 -0.20 -2.33
N ASP A 471 7.79 0.66 -2.71
CA ASP A 471 8.43 0.65 -4.04
C ASP A 471 9.31 -0.60 -4.26
N SER A 472 9.81 -1.22 -3.18
CA SER A 472 10.66 -2.42 -3.26
C SER A 472 9.86 -3.71 -3.22
N ALA A 473 8.74 -3.73 -2.48
CA ALA A 473 7.74 -4.79 -2.51
C ALA A 473 6.90 -4.76 -3.80
N ILE A 474 6.94 -3.66 -4.55
CA ILE A 474 6.21 -3.41 -5.80
C ILE A 474 4.69 -3.43 -5.58
N VAL A 475 4.26 -2.60 -4.64
CA VAL A 475 2.84 -2.40 -4.33
C VAL A 475 2.44 -0.94 -4.50
N CYS A 476 1.16 -0.71 -4.81
CA CYS A 476 0.65 0.64 -5.02
C CYS A 476 0.61 1.44 -3.72
N LYS A 477 1.30 2.59 -3.67
CA LYS A 477 1.30 3.51 -2.53
C LYS A 477 -0.07 4.04 -2.12
N TYR A 478 -1.03 4.08 -3.04
CA TYR A 478 -2.40 4.47 -2.67
C TYR A 478 -3.02 3.54 -1.64
N HIS A 479 -2.67 2.25 -1.62
CA HIS A 479 -3.16 1.35 -0.58
C HIS A 479 -2.53 1.63 0.79
N GLY A 480 -1.45 2.42 0.86
CA GLY A 480 -0.97 3.00 2.10
C GLY A 480 -2.01 3.93 2.76
N LEU A 481 -2.84 4.64 1.98
CA LEU A 481 -3.92 5.48 2.54
C LEU A 481 -4.96 4.66 3.31
N ALA A 482 -5.20 3.41 2.90
CA ALA A 482 -6.10 2.51 3.62
C ALA A 482 -5.43 1.76 4.77
N LEU A 483 -4.14 1.45 4.63
CA LEU A 483 -3.42 0.56 5.53
C LEU A 483 -2.66 1.30 6.64
N PHE A 484 -2.28 2.55 6.43
CA PHE A 484 -1.77 3.40 7.49
C PHE A 484 -2.93 3.92 8.34
N THR A 485 -2.82 3.78 9.65
CA THR A 485 -3.80 4.23 10.63
C THR A 485 -3.25 5.33 11.52
N LYS A 486 -1.93 5.54 11.51
CA LYS A 486 -1.21 6.51 12.33
C LYS A 486 -0.08 7.17 11.54
N LEU A 487 0.44 8.28 12.05
CA LEU A 487 1.62 8.97 11.50
C LEU A 487 2.93 8.18 11.66
N GLU A 488 2.89 7.01 12.29
CA GLU A 488 4.00 6.04 12.30
C GLU A 488 4.13 5.27 10.98
N PHE A 489 3.10 5.28 10.12
CA PHE A 489 3.07 4.60 8.82
C PHE A 489 3.40 3.11 8.92
N GLU A 490 2.62 2.42 9.74
CA GLU A 490 2.85 1.03 10.12
C GLU A 490 2.91 0.08 8.91
N LEU A 491 3.82 -0.87 9.00
CA LEU A 491 4.11 -1.88 7.99
C LEU A 491 3.78 -3.29 8.49
N ASP A 492 3.05 -3.45 9.59
CA ASP A 492 2.73 -4.76 10.20
C ASP A 492 2.05 -5.73 9.23
N ASP A 493 1.00 -5.29 8.54
CA ASP A 493 0.30 -6.13 7.56
C ASP A 493 1.20 -6.51 6.39
N LEU A 494 2.04 -5.56 5.94
CA LEU A 494 3.01 -5.79 4.89
C LEU A 494 4.11 -6.77 5.34
N ALA A 495 4.61 -6.64 6.57
CA ALA A 495 5.60 -7.52 7.17
C ALA A 495 5.08 -8.94 7.30
N LYS A 496 3.85 -9.12 7.81
CA LYS A 496 3.22 -10.44 7.94
C LYS A 496 3.02 -11.10 6.57
N ILE A 497 2.51 -10.37 5.57
CA ILE A 497 2.24 -10.99 4.27
C ILE A 497 3.52 -11.24 3.46
N LEU A 498 4.52 -10.35 3.57
CA LEU A 498 5.86 -10.59 3.03
C LEU A 498 6.52 -11.80 3.69
N SER A 499 6.34 -11.96 5.00
CA SER A 499 6.86 -13.13 5.70
C SER A 499 6.18 -14.42 5.23
N ALA A 500 4.85 -14.41 5.13
CA ALA A 500 4.07 -15.55 4.67
C ALA A 500 4.44 -15.96 3.24
N ILE A 501 4.67 -15.00 2.34
CA ILE A 501 4.98 -15.32 0.94
C ILE A 501 6.43 -15.74 0.75
N THR A 502 7.40 -15.03 1.35
CA THR A 502 8.83 -15.25 1.11
C THR A 502 9.44 -16.34 1.97
N GLY A 503 8.89 -16.56 3.17
CA GLY A 503 9.48 -17.39 4.21
C GLY A 503 10.49 -16.65 5.09
N PHE A 504 10.89 -15.43 4.72
CA PHE A 504 11.69 -14.57 5.58
C PHE A 504 10.88 -14.06 6.76
N LYS A 505 11.53 -13.83 7.89
CA LYS A 505 10.91 -13.21 9.06
C LYS A 505 11.09 -11.70 9.00
N PHE A 506 10.00 -11.00 8.68
CA PHE A 506 9.90 -9.55 8.73
C PHE A 506 9.00 -9.11 9.90
N THR A 507 9.37 -8.00 10.52
CA THR A 507 8.53 -7.24 11.45
C THR A 507 8.40 -5.81 10.94
N ASN A 508 7.50 -5.03 11.55
CA ASN A 508 7.37 -3.61 11.28
C ASN A 508 8.72 -2.88 11.36
N GLU A 509 9.49 -3.13 12.42
CA GLU A 509 10.80 -2.51 12.68
C GLU A 509 11.82 -2.89 11.60
N ILE A 510 11.87 -4.18 11.23
CA ILE A 510 12.79 -4.65 10.18
C ILE A 510 12.47 -3.97 8.84
N LEU A 511 11.19 -3.80 8.50
CA LEU A 511 10.82 -3.13 7.25
C LEU A 511 11.18 -1.64 7.27
N HIS A 512 10.98 -0.92 8.38
CA HIS A 512 11.43 0.47 8.48
C HIS A 512 12.96 0.60 8.36
N GLU A 513 13.73 -0.32 8.97
CA GLU A 513 15.19 -0.36 8.79
C GLU A 513 15.60 -0.63 7.34
N ILE A 514 14.88 -1.51 6.63
CA ILE A 514 15.08 -1.73 5.19
C ILE A 514 14.82 -0.45 4.41
N GLY A 515 13.71 0.24 4.70
CA GLY A 515 13.38 1.53 4.07
C GLY A 515 14.46 2.59 4.27
N GLU A 516 14.92 2.76 5.51
CA GLU A 516 15.99 3.68 5.87
C GLU A 516 17.31 3.32 5.18
N ARG A 517 17.67 2.03 5.13
CA ARG A 517 18.87 1.55 4.43
C ARG A 517 18.81 1.89 2.94
N ILE A 518 17.71 1.60 2.27
CA ILE A 518 17.53 1.92 0.85
C ILE A 518 17.70 3.42 0.62
N TYR A 519 17.01 4.25 1.41
CA TYR A 519 17.06 5.70 1.26
C TYR A 519 18.46 6.28 1.50
N ASN A 520 19.22 5.73 2.46
CA ASN A 520 20.59 6.14 2.72
C ASN A 520 21.57 5.69 1.62
N VAL A 521 21.42 4.47 1.07
CA VAL A 521 22.27 4.01 -0.05
C VAL A 521 22.04 4.87 -1.30
N GLU A 522 20.80 5.24 -1.59
CA GLU A 522 20.50 6.21 -2.65
C GLU A 522 21.13 7.58 -2.39
N ARG A 523 21.11 8.05 -1.13
CA ARG A 523 21.78 9.30 -0.77
C ARG A 523 23.29 9.20 -0.97
N LEU A 524 23.91 8.08 -0.61
CA LEU A 524 25.34 7.83 -0.85
C LEU A 524 25.67 7.75 -2.33
N PHE A 525 24.80 7.15 -3.16
CA PHE A 525 24.93 7.22 -4.61
C PHE A 525 24.97 8.68 -5.07
N ASN A 526 24.04 9.52 -4.61
CA ASN A 526 24.02 10.93 -5.01
C ASN A 526 25.25 11.68 -4.52
N VAL A 527 25.71 11.46 -3.29
CA VAL A 527 26.95 12.05 -2.76
C VAL A 527 28.15 11.66 -3.62
N ARG A 528 28.24 10.38 -4.02
CA ARG A 528 29.26 9.88 -4.94
C ARG A 528 29.21 10.57 -6.32
N GLU A 529 28.02 10.93 -6.78
CA GLU A 529 27.82 11.70 -8.03
C GLU A 529 27.99 13.23 -7.85
N GLY A 530 28.27 13.71 -6.64
CA GLY A 530 28.63 15.11 -6.36
C GLY A 530 27.56 15.95 -5.67
N PHE A 531 26.44 15.34 -5.24
CA PHE A 531 25.39 16.06 -4.51
C PHE A 531 25.77 16.30 -3.05
N THR A 532 25.34 17.43 -2.50
CA THR A 532 25.60 17.84 -1.12
C THR A 532 24.33 18.37 -0.45
N SER A 533 24.40 18.74 0.83
CA SER A 533 23.31 19.45 1.52
C SER A 533 22.91 20.77 0.87
N LYS A 534 23.77 21.38 0.04
CA LYS A 534 23.44 22.59 -0.73
C LYS A 534 22.38 22.34 -1.81
N ASP A 535 22.25 21.09 -2.25
CA ASP A 535 21.26 20.68 -3.26
C ASP A 535 19.91 20.32 -2.65
N ASP A 536 19.81 20.30 -1.31
CA ASP A 536 18.58 20.06 -0.56
C ASP A 536 17.87 21.40 -0.27
N SER A 537 17.46 22.10 -1.33
CA SER A 537 16.84 23.42 -1.24
C SER A 537 15.60 23.54 -2.15
N LEU A 538 14.87 24.64 -1.99
CA LEU A 538 13.86 25.09 -2.93
C LEU A 538 14.35 26.33 -3.70
N PRO A 539 13.84 26.60 -4.92
CA PRO A 539 14.05 27.87 -5.61
C PRO A 539 13.66 29.07 -4.72
N LYS A 540 14.46 30.14 -4.74
CA LYS A 540 14.28 31.32 -3.88
C LYS A 540 12.93 32.00 -4.12
N ARG A 541 12.41 31.93 -5.35
CA ARG A 541 11.07 32.44 -5.73
C ARG A 541 9.91 31.95 -4.85
N PHE A 542 10.06 30.83 -4.14
CA PHE A 542 9.03 30.35 -3.22
C PHE A 542 9.06 31.04 -1.85
N GLY A 543 10.17 31.69 -1.46
CA GLY A 543 10.29 32.37 -0.17
C GLY A 543 10.17 31.45 1.06
N VAL A 544 10.32 30.13 0.88
CA VAL A 544 10.21 29.16 1.99
C VAL A 544 11.57 28.97 2.64
N ASN A 545 11.70 29.38 3.90
CA ASN A 545 12.87 29.06 4.71
C ASN A 545 12.80 27.60 5.20
N LEU A 546 13.82 26.81 4.88
CA LEU A 546 13.94 25.40 5.26
C LEU A 546 15.07 25.14 6.26
N THR A 547 15.80 26.16 6.73
CA THR A 547 17.03 25.97 7.53
C THR A 547 16.79 25.10 8.76
N ARG A 548 15.79 25.43 9.58
CA ARG A 548 15.45 24.67 10.79
C ARG A 548 14.96 23.25 10.43
N LEU A 549 14.09 23.14 9.44
CA LEU A 549 13.54 21.85 8.99
C LEU A 549 14.61 20.90 8.45
N LEU A 550 15.58 21.41 7.68
CA LEU A 550 16.68 20.61 7.14
C LEU A 550 17.62 20.15 8.26
N GLN A 551 17.92 21.04 9.21
CA GLN A 551 18.72 20.68 10.38
C GLN A 551 18.04 19.54 11.16
N GLU A 552 16.78 19.70 11.53
CA GLU A 552 16.03 18.66 12.24
C GLU A 552 15.95 17.37 11.42
N TYR A 553 15.69 17.47 10.12
CA TYR A 553 15.66 16.32 9.22
C TYR A 553 16.99 15.56 9.18
N TYR A 554 18.13 16.25 9.08
CA TYR A 554 19.45 15.61 9.13
C TYR A 554 19.74 14.97 10.48
N GLU A 555 19.36 15.62 11.58
CA GLU A 555 19.46 15.05 12.93
C GLU A 555 18.64 13.75 13.04
N LYS A 556 17.37 13.76 12.59
CA LYS A 556 16.50 12.57 12.58
C LYS A 556 17.03 11.46 11.67
N ARG A 557 17.65 11.82 10.55
CA ARG A 557 18.30 10.90 9.61
C ARG A 557 19.65 10.39 10.10
N LYS A 558 20.22 10.97 11.16
CA LYS A 558 21.61 10.75 11.61
C LYS A 558 22.62 11.05 10.50
N TRP A 559 22.38 12.14 9.79
CA TRP A 559 23.26 12.64 8.73
C TRP A 559 24.09 13.81 9.24
N THR A 560 25.35 13.87 8.83
CA THR A 560 26.24 15.01 9.07
C THR A 560 26.36 15.80 7.78
N ASP A 561 25.98 17.08 7.80
CA ASP A 561 25.96 17.95 6.61
C ASP A 561 25.20 17.35 5.41
N GLY A 562 24.11 16.62 5.70
CA GLY A 562 23.30 15.93 4.70
C GLY A 562 23.94 14.67 4.12
N ILE A 563 24.99 14.13 4.74
CA ILE A 563 25.64 12.88 4.33
C ILE A 563 25.36 11.81 5.40
N PRO A 564 24.88 10.62 5.02
CA PRO A 564 24.72 9.51 5.96
C PRO A 564 26.04 9.21 6.69
N SER A 565 26.01 9.30 8.02
CA SER A 565 27.17 9.01 8.88
C SER A 565 27.22 7.55 9.33
N ASP A 566 26.05 6.89 9.36
CA ASP A 566 25.86 5.49 9.72
C ASP A 566 24.78 4.88 8.81
N LEU A 567 24.88 3.57 8.55
CA LEU A 567 23.90 2.81 7.79
C LEU A 567 23.35 1.69 8.69
N PRO A 568 22.02 1.42 8.65
CA PRO A 568 21.49 0.20 9.24
C PRO A 568 22.25 -1.01 8.69
N LYS A 569 22.96 -1.74 9.57
CA LYS A 569 23.78 -2.89 9.18
C LYS A 569 22.93 -3.91 8.42
N ASN A 570 23.55 -4.58 7.44
CA ASN A 570 22.91 -5.73 6.83
C ASN A 570 22.63 -6.78 7.90
N ARG A 571 21.43 -7.33 7.86
CA ARG A 571 21.00 -8.44 8.69
C ARG A 571 21.22 -9.74 7.93
N ARG A 572 21.61 -10.79 8.64
CA ARG A 572 21.55 -12.14 8.08
C ARG A 572 20.07 -12.52 7.90
N PRO A 573 19.70 -13.21 6.81
CA PRO A 573 18.34 -13.68 6.62
C PRO A 573 17.86 -14.51 7.82
N ASP A 574 16.71 -14.13 8.36
CA ASP A 574 15.97 -14.89 9.36
C ASP A 574 14.69 -15.43 8.72
N TYR A 575 14.22 -16.60 9.16
CA TYR A 575 13.09 -17.31 8.54
C TYR A 575 12.01 -17.64 9.54
N ILE A 576 10.77 -17.58 9.07
CA ILE A 576 9.62 -17.97 9.89
C ILE A 576 9.60 -19.49 10.13
N GLN A 577 9.09 -19.87 11.29
CA GLN A 577 8.66 -21.24 11.56
C GLN A 577 7.21 -21.43 11.09
N LYS A 578 6.85 -22.67 10.73
CA LYS A 578 5.49 -22.99 10.29
C LYS A 578 4.48 -22.64 11.40
N GLY A 579 3.47 -21.85 11.06
CA GLY A 579 2.43 -21.42 12.00
C GLY A 579 2.85 -20.28 12.96
N GLU A 580 4.02 -19.67 12.74
CA GLU A 580 4.47 -18.51 13.53
C GLU A 580 3.64 -17.25 13.27
N ILE A 581 3.07 -17.11 12.06
CA ILE A 581 2.30 -15.92 11.68
C ILE A 581 0.88 -16.02 12.22
N VAL A 582 0.55 -15.17 13.19
CA VAL A 582 -0.79 -15.03 13.74
C VAL A 582 -1.47 -13.79 13.16
N VAL A 583 -2.61 -14.01 12.51
CA VAL A 583 -3.42 -12.95 11.87
C VAL A 583 -4.65 -12.59 12.70
N THR A 584 -5.24 -13.58 13.37
CA THR A 584 -6.42 -13.38 14.22
C THR A 584 -6.21 -14.08 15.55
N PRO A 585 -6.84 -13.63 16.65
CA PRO A 585 -6.67 -14.25 17.95
C PRO A 585 -7.16 -15.71 17.93
N LEU A 586 -8.15 -16.05 17.11
CA LEU A 586 -8.69 -17.41 16.99
C LEU A 586 -7.66 -18.41 16.47
N MET A 587 -6.64 -17.97 15.72
CA MET A 587 -5.54 -18.84 15.28
C MET A 587 -4.64 -19.32 16.43
N ARG A 588 -4.68 -18.64 17.58
CA ARG A 588 -3.92 -19.04 18.79
C ARG A 588 -4.62 -20.16 19.57
N LEU A 589 -5.88 -20.44 19.28
CA LEU A 589 -6.67 -21.42 20.01
C LEU A 589 -6.57 -22.81 19.37
N ARG A 590 -6.54 -23.83 20.23
CA ARG A 590 -6.81 -25.22 19.85
C ARG A 590 -8.11 -25.64 20.49
N PHE A 591 -9.17 -25.80 19.71
CA PHE A 591 -10.47 -26.20 20.26
C PHE A 591 -10.44 -27.64 20.79
N PRO A 592 -11.21 -27.94 21.85
CA PRO A 592 -12.15 -27.06 22.55
C PRO A 592 -11.46 -26.17 23.61
N GLN A 593 -12.14 -25.09 24.02
CA GLN A 593 -11.67 -24.15 25.05
C GLN A 593 -12.76 -23.83 26.09
N VAL A 594 -12.33 -23.45 27.28
CA VAL A 594 -13.20 -22.87 28.32
C VAL A 594 -12.94 -21.36 28.38
N GLN A 595 -13.99 -20.57 28.23
CA GLN A 595 -13.99 -19.13 28.42
C GLN A 595 -14.54 -18.81 29.80
N VAL A 596 -13.75 -18.09 30.61
CA VAL A 596 -14.15 -17.73 31.97
C VAL A 596 -14.77 -16.34 31.96
N ALA A 597 -16.10 -16.29 32.15
CA ALA A 597 -16.88 -15.06 32.23
C ALA A 597 -16.80 -14.46 33.64
N LEU A 598 -16.11 -13.34 33.79
CA LEU A 598 -15.97 -12.64 35.08
C LEU A 598 -17.14 -11.67 35.30
N ASP A 599 -18.38 -12.19 35.21
CA ASP A 599 -19.62 -11.46 35.45
C ASP A 599 -19.86 -11.19 36.93
N MET A 600 -19.05 -10.31 37.51
CA MET A 600 -19.11 -9.99 38.93
C MET A 600 -19.08 -8.49 39.18
N ASP A 601 -19.89 -8.06 40.12
CA ASP A 601 -19.83 -6.72 40.70
C ASP A 601 -18.82 -6.69 41.86
N ALA A 602 -17.54 -6.82 41.53
CA ALA A 602 -16.45 -6.86 42.50
C ALA A 602 -15.39 -5.79 42.23
N ASP A 603 -14.53 -5.51 43.20
CA ASP A 603 -13.38 -4.62 42.97
C ASP A 603 -12.36 -5.26 42.01
N ILE A 604 -11.55 -4.40 41.36
CA ILE A 604 -10.59 -4.85 40.33
C ILE A 604 -9.52 -5.81 40.86
N LYS A 605 -9.15 -5.73 42.16
CA LYS A 605 -8.16 -6.64 42.75
C LYS A 605 -8.76 -8.04 42.88
N THR A 606 -10.02 -8.13 43.27
CA THR A 606 -10.75 -9.40 43.33
C THR A 606 -10.89 -10.03 41.94
N ILE A 607 -11.32 -9.25 40.94
CA ILE A 607 -11.46 -9.71 39.55
C ILE A 607 -10.12 -10.23 39.01
N THR A 608 -9.05 -9.45 39.14
CA THR A 608 -7.72 -9.82 38.63
C THR A 608 -7.10 -11.00 39.38
N ARG A 609 -7.35 -11.15 40.69
CA ARG A 609 -6.96 -12.34 41.46
C ARG A 609 -7.63 -13.59 40.89
N ILE A 610 -8.94 -13.55 40.63
CA ILE A 610 -9.68 -14.69 40.07
C ILE A 610 -9.17 -14.99 38.65
N ALA A 611 -9.04 -13.98 37.79
CA ALA A 611 -8.50 -14.12 36.44
C ALA A 611 -7.11 -14.78 36.42
N LYS A 612 -6.24 -14.41 37.37
CA LYS A 612 -4.91 -15.01 37.53
C LYS A 612 -5.01 -16.49 37.88
N GLU A 613 -5.87 -16.84 38.82
CA GLU A 613 -6.04 -18.24 39.25
C GLU A 613 -6.67 -19.11 38.17
N THR A 614 -7.63 -18.60 37.41
CA THR A 614 -8.24 -19.34 36.30
C THR A 614 -7.28 -19.49 35.11
N TYR A 615 -6.47 -18.46 34.80
CA TYR A 615 -5.39 -18.54 33.82
C TYR A 615 -4.34 -19.61 34.19
N LYS A 616 -3.93 -19.66 35.47
CA LYS A 616 -3.10 -20.75 36.02
C LYS A 616 -3.79 -22.11 35.98
N GLY A 617 -5.12 -22.12 36.04
CA GLY A 617 -5.95 -23.32 35.89
C GLY A 617 -6.04 -23.82 34.45
N GLY A 618 -5.44 -23.12 33.48
CA GLY A 618 -5.37 -23.53 32.09
C GLY A 618 -6.38 -22.83 31.17
N ALA A 619 -7.22 -21.93 31.68
CA ALA A 619 -8.05 -21.08 30.84
C ALA A 619 -7.17 -20.25 29.90
N ARG A 620 -7.55 -20.19 28.62
CA ARG A 620 -6.89 -19.37 27.60
C ARG A 620 -7.81 -18.30 27.02
N ILE A 621 -9.04 -18.23 27.49
CA ILE A 621 -9.98 -17.16 27.18
C ILE A 621 -10.53 -16.62 28.50
N ILE A 622 -10.29 -15.34 28.76
CA ILE A 622 -10.77 -14.62 29.94
C ILE A 622 -11.67 -13.50 29.45
N GLU A 623 -12.91 -13.46 29.94
CA GLU A 623 -13.88 -12.46 29.54
C GLU A 623 -14.04 -11.42 30.65
N ALA A 624 -13.84 -10.16 30.27
CA ALA A 624 -14.32 -9.01 31.02
C ALA A 624 -15.85 -8.97 30.89
N GLY A 625 -16.54 -9.56 31.86
CA GLY A 625 -17.99 -9.66 31.85
C GLY A 625 -18.69 -8.30 31.94
N THR A 626 -19.94 -8.25 31.45
CA THR A 626 -20.71 -7.00 31.35
C THR A 626 -20.75 -6.20 32.67
N PRO A 627 -21.04 -6.79 33.86
CA PRO A 627 -21.08 -6.04 35.12
C PRO A 627 -19.72 -5.42 35.50
N ALA A 628 -18.63 -6.15 35.27
CA ALA A 628 -17.29 -5.70 35.57
C ALA A 628 -16.87 -4.53 34.66
N ILE A 629 -17.20 -4.61 33.36
CA ILE A 629 -16.98 -3.51 32.41
C ILE A 629 -17.77 -2.28 32.84
N LYS A 630 -19.06 -2.42 33.17
CA LYS A 630 -19.91 -1.30 33.61
C LYS A 630 -19.37 -0.60 34.86
N ARG A 631 -18.79 -1.37 35.79
CA ARG A 631 -18.23 -0.81 37.03
C ARG A 631 -16.89 -0.10 36.83
N HIS A 632 -15.98 -0.68 36.06
CA HIS A 632 -14.57 -0.23 36.02
C HIS A 632 -14.17 0.47 34.74
N GLY A 633 -14.97 0.34 33.67
CA GLY A 633 -14.61 0.75 32.33
C GLY A 633 -13.55 -0.15 31.70
N VAL A 634 -13.49 -0.15 30.36
CA VAL A 634 -12.56 -1.00 29.60
C VAL A 634 -11.09 -0.57 29.75
N ASP A 635 -10.82 0.74 29.82
CA ASP A 635 -9.45 1.29 29.91
C ASP A 635 -8.72 0.94 31.21
N LYS A 636 -9.45 0.53 32.25
CA LYS A 636 -8.87 0.03 33.51
C LYS A 636 -8.90 -1.48 33.58
N LEU A 637 -10.05 -2.08 33.28
CA LEU A 637 -10.27 -3.51 33.49
C LEU A 637 -9.43 -4.36 32.52
N ILE A 638 -9.44 -4.04 31.23
CA ILE A 638 -8.79 -4.88 30.19
C ILE A 638 -7.27 -4.90 30.37
N PRO A 639 -6.57 -3.75 30.56
CA PRO A 639 -5.14 -3.78 30.86
C PRO A 639 -4.80 -4.54 32.14
N ALA A 640 -5.66 -4.45 33.17
CA ALA A 640 -5.46 -5.18 34.42
C ALA A 640 -5.58 -6.70 34.24
N LEU A 641 -6.53 -7.16 33.42
CA LEU A 641 -6.66 -8.58 33.04
C LEU A 641 -5.46 -9.05 32.20
N ARG A 642 -5.04 -8.26 31.19
CA ARG A 642 -3.86 -8.57 30.37
C ARG A 642 -2.61 -8.76 31.23
N LYS A 643 -2.42 -7.94 32.27
CA LYS A 643 -1.26 -8.03 33.17
C LYS A 643 -1.18 -9.36 33.91
N VAL A 644 -2.32 -9.94 34.30
CA VAL A 644 -2.36 -11.20 35.06
C VAL A 644 -2.53 -12.45 34.19
N ALA A 645 -2.98 -12.28 32.95
CA ALA A 645 -3.18 -13.33 31.95
C ALA A 645 -2.59 -12.90 30.58
N PRO A 646 -1.26 -12.80 30.46
CA PRO A 646 -0.61 -12.15 29.32
C PRO A 646 -0.89 -12.82 27.97
N GLU A 647 -0.94 -14.16 27.93
CA GLU A 647 -1.14 -14.93 26.70
C GLU A 647 -2.62 -15.32 26.46
N ALA A 648 -3.52 -15.01 27.40
CA ALA A 648 -4.93 -15.33 27.23
C ALA A 648 -5.57 -14.41 26.18
N ILE A 649 -6.55 -14.93 25.47
CA ILE A 649 -7.48 -14.10 24.71
C ILE A 649 -8.37 -13.36 25.69
N ILE A 650 -8.37 -12.03 25.62
CA ILE A 650 -9.27 -11.22 26.43
C ILE A 650 -10.52 -10.88 25.61
N VAL A 651 -11.67 -11.35 26.08
CA VAL A 651 -12.99 -11.01 25.49
C VAL A 651 -13.56 -9.83 26.26
N ALA A 652 -13.95 -8.76 25.56
CA ALA A 652 -14.70 -7.66 26.14
C ALA A 652 -16.19 -7.88 25.86
N ASP A 653 -16.95 -8.24 26.89
CA ASP A 653 -18.40 -8.43 26.77
C ASP A 653 -19.13 -7.09 26.77
N MET A 654 -18.93 -6.30 25.71
CA MET A 654 -19.49 -4.96 25.54
C MET A 654 -20.99 -4.98 25.26
N LYS A 655 -21.50 -6.08 24.69
CA LYS A 655 -22.87 -6.22 24.18
C LYS A 655 -23.30 -5.03 23.32
N ILE A 656 -22.45 -4.72 22.33
CA ILE A 656 -22.64 -3.58 21.43
C ILE A 656 -24.01 -3.67 20.76
N ALA A 657 -24.82 -2.61 20.92
CA ALA A 657 -26.21 -2.57 20.50
C ALA A 657 -26.49 -1.47 19.46
N ASP A 658 -25.68 -0.39 19.45
CA ASP A 658 -25.94 0.82 18.66
C ASP A 658 -24.80 1.09 17.66
N VAL A 659 -23.69 1.66 18.13
CA VAL A 659 -22.61 2.16 17.25
C VAL A 659 -21.48 1.13 17.15
N GLY A 660 -21.71 0.13 16.30
CA GLY A 660 -20.83 -1.02 16.03
C GLY A 660 -19.33 -0.70 16.05
N GLY A 661 -18.92 0.18 15.14
CA GLY A 661 -17.50 0.51 14.94
C GLY A 661 -16.89 1.28 16.12
N LEU A 662 -17.60 2.28 16.65
CA LEU A 662 -17.07 3.13 17.73
C LEU A 662 -16.86 2.31 19.02
N GLU A 663 -17.87 1.57 19.44
CA GLU A 663 -17.82 0.79 20.68
C GLU A 663 -16.77 -0.33 20.61
N ALA A 664 -16.67 -1.01 19.45
CA ALA A 664 -15.65 -2.03 19.23
C ALA A 664 -14.24 -1.44 19.31
N ARG A 665 -14.02 -0.28 18.67
CA ARG A 665 -12.73 0.42 18.68
C ARG A 665 -12.28 0.80 20.09
N ILE A 666 -13.20 1.22 20.97
CA ILE A 666 -12.89 1.56 22.36
C ILE A 666 -12.34 0.32 23.09
N ALA A 667 -13.02 -0.83 23.01
CA ALA A 667 -12.56 -2.06 23.65
C ALA A 667 -11.25 -2.60 23.06
N ILE A 668 -11.09 -2.54 21.72
CA ILE A 668 -9.86 -2.96 21.03
C ILE A 668 -8.66 -2.11 21.46
N ARG A 669 -8.83 -0.78 21.53
CA ARG A 669 -7.79 0.15 22.00
C ARG A 669 -7.36 -0.14 23.44
N ALA A 670 -8.30 -0.55 24.30
CA ALA A 670 -8.01 -0.96 25.67
C ALA A 670 -7.27 -2.32 25.77
N GLY A 671 -7.13 -3.05 24.67
CA GLY A 671 -6.35 -4.30 24.59
C GLY A 671 -7.19 -5.58 24.48
N ALA A 672 -8.49 -5.47 24.18
CA ALA A 672 -9.33 -6.62 23.90
C ALA A 672 -8.85 -7.39 22.67
N ASP A 673 -8.97 -8.71 22.70
CA ASP A 673 -8.74 -9.55 21.53
C ASP A 673 -10.04 -9.88 20.78
N ILE A 674 -11.12 -10.02 21.53
CA ILE A 674 -12.46 -10.28 20.98
C ILE A 674 -13.43 -9.28 21.62
N VAL A 675 -14.35 -8.72 20.83
CA VAL A 675 -15.41 -7.85 21.34
C VAL A 675 -16.77 -8.47 21.08
N ALA A 676 -17.63 -8.52 22.11
CA ALA A 676 -18.98 -9.04 21.97
C ALA A 676 -19.94 -7.99 21.38
N VAL A 677 -20.68 -8.38 20.33
CA VAL A 677 -21.73 -7.60 19.68
C VAL A 677 -23.04 -8.38 19.71
N LEU A 678 -24.16 -7.70 19.91
CA LEU A 678 -25.46 -8.36 19.94
C LEU A 678 -25.89 -8.79 18.53
N GLY A 679 -26.37 -10.03 18.42
CA GLY A 679 -26.91 -10.60 17.19
C GLY A 679 -28.29 -10.07 16.82
N MET A 680 -29.08 -9.60 17.80
CA MET A 680 -30.41 -9.04 17.59
C MET A 680 -30.35 -7.68 16.86
N GLY A 681 -31.39 -7.33 16.10
CA GLY A 681 -31.48 -6.07 15.35
C GLY A 681 -30.67 -6.05 14.04
N GLY A 682 -30.43 -4.85 13.48
CA GLY A 682 -29.80 -4.69 12.15
C GLY A 682 -28.34 -5.15 12.05
N ASN A 683 -27.92 -5.58 10.86
CA ASN A 683 -26.57 -6.16 10.62
C ASN A 683 -25.46 -5.10 10.51
N HIS A 684 -25.81 -3.83 10.31
CA HIS A 684 -24.84 -2.73 10.16
C HIS A 684 -23.86 -2.68 11.33
N LYS A 685 -24.32 -2.74 12.57
CA LYS A 685 -23.46 -2.74 13.77
C LYS A 685 -22.51 -3.95 13.83
N ILE A 686 -22.97 -5.13 13.39
CA ILE A 686 -22.13 -6.34 13.35
C ILE A 686 -21.04 -6.15 12.30
N ASN A 687 -21.41 -5.66 11.11
CA ASN A 687 -20.49 -5.43 10.01
C ASN A 687 -19.46 -4.33 10.32
N GLU A 688 -19.87 -3.25 10.98
CA GLU A 688 -18.97 -2.18 11.46
C GLU A 688 -18.01 -2.67 12.53
N ALA A 689 -18.51 -3.37 13.57
CA ALA A 689 -17.66 -3.95 14.63
C ALA A 689 -16.69 -4.99 14.06
N LEU A 690 -17.15 -5.84 13.14
CA LEU A 690 -16.31 -6.80 12.42
C LEU A 690 -15.23 -6.09 11.60
N GLY A 691 -15.58 -4.98 10.95
CA GLY A 691 -14.63 -4.19 10.18
C GLY A 691 -13.47 -3.66 11.03
N GLU A 692 -13.78 -3.10 12.19
CA GLU A 692 -12.78 -2.65 13.17
C GLU A 692 -11.94 -3.82 13.69
N ALA A 693 -12.58 -4.95 14.00
CA ALA A 693 -11.88 -6.13 14.49
C ALA A 693 -10.91 -6.69 13.45
N ILE A 694 -11.33 -6.83 12.19
CA ILE A 694 -10.46 -7.27 11.09
C ILE A 694 -9.28 -6.32 10.94
N ARG A 695 -9.51 -5.00 10.95
CA ARG A 695 -8.45 -3.99 10.82
C ARG A 695 -7.41 -4.10 11.94
N GLY A 696 -7.85 -4.36 13.18
CA GLY A 696 -7.02 -4.46 14.37
C GLY A 696 -6.39 -5.83 14.67
N ASP A 697 -6.44 -6.81 13.75
CA ASP A 697 -6.04 -8.21 14.00
C ASP A 697 -6.80 -8.87 15.17
N LYS A 698 -8.06 -8.49 15.35
CA LYS A 698 -8.96 -8.93 16.43
C LYS A 698 -10.09 -9.81 15.88
N ALA A 699 -11.03 -10.19 16.72
CA ALA A 699 -12.25 -10.88 16.31
C ALA A 699 -13.48 -10.29 17.01
N ILE A 700 -14.67 -10.69 16.57
CA ILE A 700 -15.93 -10.41 17.29
C ILE A 700 -16.56 -11.71 17.77
N LEU A 701 -17.31 -11.60 18.85
CA LEU A 701 -18.24 -12.62 19.32
C LEU A 701 -19.65 -12.10 19.09
N ILE A 702 -20.45 -12.79 18.29
CA ILE A 702 -21.85 -12.44 18.05
C ILE A 702 -22.70 -13.16 19.08
N ASP A 703 -23.21 -12.40 20.04
CA ASP A 703 -24.03 -12.91 21.14
C ASP A 703 -25.49 -12.98 20.69
N LEU A 704 -26.04 -14.20 20.60
CA LEU A 704 -27.41 -14.46 20.15
C LEU A 704 -28.43 -14.37 21.30
N ILE A 705 -28.04 -13.82 22.45
CA ILE A 705 -28.98 -13.54 23.55
C ILE A 705 -30.16 -12.69 23.05
N ASP A 706 -31.35 -13.02 23.55
CA ASP A 706 -32.63 -12.34 23.25
C ASP A 706 -32.97 -12.25 21.74
N CYS A 707 -32.37 -13.08 20.89
CA CYS A 707 -32.85 -13.28 19.52
C CYS A 707 -34.11 -14.15 19.54
N GLU A 708 -35.20 -13.69 18.93
CA GLU A 708 -36.49 -14.43 18.90
C GLU A 708 -36.34 -15.86 18.34
N ASP A 709 -35.60 -16.01 17.24
CA ASP A 709 -35.18 -17.30 16.69
C ASP A 709 -33.65 -17.30 16.48
N PRO A 710 -32.88 -17.78 17.48
CA PRO A 710 -31.42 -17.77 17.40
C PRO A 710 -30.88 -18.72 16.32
N LEU A 711 -31.61 -19.77 15.94
CA LEU A 711 -31.17 -20.71 14.93
C LEU A 711 -31.29 -20.11 13.53
N THR A 712 -32.44 -19.52 13.21
CA THR A 712 -32.63 -18.82 11.93
C THR A 712 -31.65 -17.67 11.81
N ARG A 713 -31.48 -16.88 12.88
CA ARG A 713 -30.52 -15.77 12.90
C ARG A 713 -29.08 -16.23 12.68
N LEU A 714 -28.67 -17.33 13.31
CA LEU A 714 -27.36 -17.93 13.13
C LEU A 714 -27.13 -18.38 11.68
N GLU A 715 -28.14 -18.99 11.04
CA GLU A 715 -28.05 -19.45 9.65
C GLU A 715 -27.98 -18.29 8.65
N GLU A 716 -28.72 -17.20 8.88
CA GLU A 716 -28.63 -15.97 8.11
C GLU A 716 -27.23 -15.36 8.19
N LEU A 717 -26.72 -15.14 9.41
CA LEU A 717 -25.41 -14.54 9.63
C LEU A 717 -24.27 -15.45 9.14
N SER A 718 -24.39 -16.77 9.27
CA SER A 718 -23.39 -17.71 8.74
C SER A 718 -23.30 -17.65 7.21
N ARG A 719 -24.41 -17.37 6.52
CA ARG A 719 -24.43 -17.15 5.07
C ARG A 719 -23.86 -15.79 4.68
N GLU A 720 -24.26 -14.73 5.37
CA GLU A 720 -23.80 -13.36 5.11
C GLU A 720 -22.30 -13.19 5.37
N LEU A 721 -21.80 -13.75 6.47
CA LEU A 721 -20.42 -13.57 6.93
C LEU A 721 -19.46 -14.63 6.38
N LYS A 722 -19.87 -15.40 5.36
CA LYS A 722 -19.04 -16.42 4.70
C LYS A 722 -17.63 -15.90 4.40
N ASP A 723 -16.62 -16.76 4.58
CA ASP A 723 -15.19 -16.44 4.47
C ASP A 723 -14.60 -15.56 5.61
N LYS A 724 -15.41 -15.20 6.62
CA LYS A 724 -14.98 -14.49 7.85
C LYS A 724 -14.87 -15.39 9.09
N GLU A 725 -14.79 -16.71 8.92
CA GLU A 725 -14.81 -17.68 10.02
C GLU A 725 -13.60 -17.56 10.97
N LYS A 726 -12.52 -16.92 10.51
CA LYS A 726 -11.33 -16.65 11.34
C LYS A 726 -11.46 -15.40 12.22
N TRP A 727 -12.53 -14.61 12.09
CA TRP A 727 -12.77 -13.37 12.84
C TRP A 727 -14.08 -13.34 13.61
N VAL A 728 -14.92 -14.38 13.51
CA VAL A 728 -16.26 -14.39 14.10
C VAL A 728 -16.45 -15.66 14.92
N VAL A 729 -16.88 -15.51 16.17
CA VAL A 729 -17.39 -16.58 17.01
C VAL A 729 -18.89 -16.34 17.19
N PHE A 730 -19.73 -17.35 16.96
CA PHE A 730 -21.15 -17.26 17.33
C PHE A 730 -21.33 -17.75 18.75
N CYS A 731 -22.13 -17.07 19.55
CA CYS A 731 -22.45 -17.47 20.92
C CYS A 731 -23.95 -17.71 21.08
N LEU A 732 -24.32 -18.97 21.32
CA LEU A 732 -25.67 -19.32 21.74
C LEU A 732 -25.78 -19.06 23.25
N HIS A 733 -26.47 -18.00 23.63
CA HIS A 733 -26.50 -17.49 24.99
C HIS A 733 -27.93 -17.42 25.52
N ARG A 734 -28.16 -18.00 26.71
CA ARG A 734 -29.41 -17.84 27.46
C ARG A 734 -29.26 -16.81 28.57
N GLY A 735 -30.11 -15.80 28.61
CA GLY A 735 -30.10 -14.78 29.66
C GLY A 735 -30.41 -15.33 31.06
N ILE A 736 -29.84 -14.70 32.10
CA ILE A 736 -30.02 -15.08 33.52
C ILE A 736 -31.51 -15.10 33.92
N SER A 737 -32.29 -14.15 33.42
CA SER A 737 -33.73 -14.03 33.71
C SER A 737 -34.57 -15.17 33.11
N GLU A 738 -34.16 -15.73 31.98
CA GLU A 738 -34.82 -16.89 31.37
C GLU A 738 -34.43 -18.21 32.03
N GLN A 739 -33.17 -18.33 32.47
CA GLN A 739 -32.67 -19.47 33.24
C GLN A 739 -33.45 -19.64 34.56
N MET A 740 -33.88 -18.54 35.18
CA MET A 740 -34.69 -18.55 36.39
C MET A 740 -36.15 -18.97 36.14
N LYS A 741 -36.68 -18.79 34.92
CA LYS A 741 -38.10 -19.03 34.59
C LYS A 741 -38.38 -20.43 34.02
N THR A 742 -37.40 -21.10 33.40
CA THR A 742 -37.60 -22.37 32.68
C THR A 742 -36.77 -23.50 33.28
N ARG A 743 -37.32 -24.20 34.27
CA ARG A 743 -36.73 -25.43 34.84
C ARG A 743 -37.02 -26.70 34.02
N GLY A 744 -37.64 -26.62 32.85
CA GLY A 744 -38.10 -27.81 32.12
C GLY A 744 -38.04 -27.68 30.60
N ILE A 745 -37.37 -28.65 29.98
CA ILE A 745 -37.57 -29.22 28.64
C ILE A 745 -37.51 -28.23 27.45
N TYR A 746 -36.28 -27.84 27.10
CA TYR A 746 -35.79 -28.05 25.74
C TYR A 746 -34.69 -29.11 25.86
N ASP A 747 -34.63 -30.10 24.97
CA ASP A 747 -33.45 -30.95 24.87
C ASP A 747 -32.28 -30.05 24.45
N GLN A 748 -31.53 -29.50 25.42
CA GLN A 748 -30.43 -28.55 25.17
C GLN A 748 -29.47 -29.11 24.12
N LYS A 749 -29.35 -30.44 24.09
CA LYS A 749 -28.58 -31.17 23.12
C LYS A 749 -29.07 -30.98 21.68
N SER A 750 -30.38 -31.05 21.43
CA SER A 750 -30.94 -30.93 20.08
C SER A 750 -30.76 -29.51 19.51
N LEU A 751 -31.02 -28.48 20.32
CA LEU A 751 -30.81 -27.08 19.96
C LEU A 751 -29.34 -26.80 19.66
N ILE A 752 -28.41 -27.27 20.52
CA ILE A 752 -26.97 -27.06 20.32
C ILE A 752 -26.49 -27.82 19.08
N LEU A 753 -26.96 -29.05 18.83
CA LEU A 753 -26.61 -29.81 17.63
C LEU A 753 -27.10 -29.10 16.35
N GLU A 754 -28.30 -28.53 16.37
CA GLU A 754 -28.83 -27.77 15.24
C GLU A 754 -28.07 -26.46 15.03
N ALA A 755 -27.79 -25.71 16.11
CA ALA A 755 -26.97 -24.51 16.06
C ALA A 755 -25.57 -24.82 15.50
N ARG A 756 -24.96 -25.92 15.94
CA ARG A 756 -23.65 -26.37 15.46
C ARG A 756 -23.66 -26.70 13.97
N LYS A 757 -24.73 -27.33 13.45
CA LYS A 757 -24.90 -27.54 12.00
C LYS A 757 -25.02 -26.21 11.25
N LYS A 758 -25.85 -25.28 11.75
CA LYS A 758 -26.09 -23.97 11.13
C LYS A 758 -24.89 -23.04 11.18
N ALA A 759 -24.07 -23.12 12.23
CA ALA A 759 -22.81 -22.39 12.36
C ALA A 759 -21.72 -22.86 11.36
N GLN A 760 -21.88 -24.02 10.71
CA GLN A 760 -20.96 -24.53 9.69
C GLN A 760 -19.49 -24.48 10.16
N LYS A 761 -18.65 -23.67 9.49
CA LYS A 761 -17.21 -23.51 9.75
C LYS A 761 -16.87 -22.48 10.85
N PHE A 762 -17.84 -21.71 11.33
CA PHE A 762 -17.61 -20.71 12.38
C PHE A 762 -17.44 -21.37 13.74
N PRO A 763 -16.50 -20.91 14.59
CA PRO A 763 -16.47 -21.36 15.98
C PRO A 763 -17.80 -21.08 16.70
N LEU A 764 -18.32 -22.09 17.41
CA LEU A 764 -19.54 -21.97 18.21
C LEU A 764 -19.18 -21.96 19.69
N ALA A 765 -19.65 -20.92 20.38
CA ALA A 765 -19.64 -20.78 21.83
C ALA A 765 -21.05 -21.04 22.40
N VAL A 766 -21.12 -21.57 23.62
CA VAL A 766 -22.37 -21.73 24.36
C VAL A 766 -22.21 -21.14 25.76
N ALA A 767 -23.20 -20.33 26.17
CA ALA A 767 -23.26 -19.67 27.47
C ALA A 767 -24.62 -19.85 28.15
N GLY A 768 -24.59 -19.92 29.48
CA GLY A 768 -25.77 -19.82 30.34
C GLY A 768 -25.91 -20.96 31.35
N GLY A 769 -25.63 -20.67 32.63
CA GLY A 769 -25.88 -21.60 33.74
C GLY A 769 -25.01 -22.86 33.76
N ILE A 770 -23.88 -22.86 33.05
CA ILE A 770 -23.02 -24.04 32.86
C ILE A 770 -22.21 -24.33 34.13
N ARG A 771 -22.19 -25.61 34.52
CA ARG A 771 -21.47 -26.17 35.67
C ARG A 771 -20.80 -27.50 35.31
N GLU A 772 -19.98 -28.01 36.23
CA GLU A 772 -19.42 -29.37 36.17
C GLU A 772 -20.56 -30.40 35.95
N GLY A 773 -20.36 -31.33 35.02
CA GLY A 773 -21.37 -32.28 34.53
C GLY A 773 -22.12 -31.80 33.27
N THR A 774 -22.63 -30.57 33.26
CA THR A 774 -23.32 -30.01 32.06
C THR A 774 -22.34 -29.61 30.97
N ALA A 775 -21.10 -29.24 31.34
CA ALA A 775 -20.06 -28.88 30.38
C ALA A 775 -19.70 -30.05 29.45
N LYS A 776 -19.69 -31.28 29.97
CA LYS A 776 -19.52 -32.52 29.19
C LYS A 776 -20.57 -32.67 28.09
N GLU A 777 -21.84 -32.46 28.42
CA GLU A 777 -22.93 -32.64 27.46
C GLU A 777 -22.82 -31.65 26.31
N ILE A 778 -22.55 -30.38 26.63
CA ILE A 778 -22.34 -29.29 25.67
C ILE A 778 -21.13 -29.59 24.76
N ALA A 779 -19.99 -29.98 25.35
CA ALA A 779 -18.79 -30.32 24.59
C ALA A 779 -19.03 -31.50 23.63
N SER A 780 -19.84 -32.49 24.04
CA SER A 780 -20.17 -33.65 23.22
C SER A 780 -20.98 -33.34 21.96
N CYS A 781 -21.57 -32.14 21.88
CA CYS A 781 -22.27 -31.63 20.70
C CYS A 781 -21.35 -30.93 19.69
N GLY A 782 -20.03 -30.91 19.93
CA GLY A 782 -19.06 -30.24 19.05
C GLY A 782 -18.96 -28.73 19.26
N VAL A 783 -19.26 -28.25 20.47
CA VAL A 783 -19.11 -26.84 20.84
C VAL A 783 -17.63 -26.52 21.06
N ASP A 784 -17.14 -25.47 20.40
CA ASP A 784 -15.72 -25.10 20.40
C ASP A 784 -15.31 -24.35 21.66
N ILE A 785 -16.22 -23.51 22.20
CA ILE A 785 -15.98 -22.68 23.37
C ILE A 785 -17.13 -22.85 24.38
N VAL A 786 -16.82 -23.29 25.59
CA VAL A 786 -17.79 -23.39 26.68
C VAL A 786 -17.59 -22.20 27.63
N ILE A 787 -18.58 -21.32 27.75
CA ILE A 787 -18.50 -20.09 28.55
C ILE A 787 -19.03 -20.36 29.97
N VAL A 788 -18.16 -20.23 30.96
CA VAL A 788 -18.48 -20.55 32.36
C VAL A 788 -18.18 -19.36 33.28
N GLY A 789 -19.20 -18.93 34.02
CA GLY A 789 -19.11 -17.83 34.98
C GLY A 789 -19.06 -18.31 36.43
N SER A 790 -20.20 -18.21 37.12
CA SER A 790 -20.30 -18.36 38.58
C SER A 790 -19.80 -19.69 39.13
N ALA A 791 -19.92 -20.79 38.39
CA ALA A 791 -19.37 -22.09 38.79
C ALA A 791 -17.85 -22.07 39.01
N ILE A 792 -17.13 -21.12 38.38
CA ILE A 792 -15.70 -20.92 38.57
C ILE A 792 -15.44 -19.79 39.55
N TYR A 793 -16.01 -18.60 39.33
CA TYR A 793 -15.59 -17.44 40.11
C TYR A 793 -16.14 -17.40 41.55
N ASN A 794 -17.24 -18.10 41.83
CA ASN A 794 -17.73 -18.29 43.21
C ASN A 794 -17.08 -19.49 43.92
N SER A 795 -16.23 -20.25 43.22
CA SER A 795 -15.50 -21.36 43.84
C SER A 795 -14.50 -20.84 44.87
N THR A 796 -14.35 -21.57 45.98
CA THR A 796 -13.28 -21.34 46.96
C THR A 796 -11.88 -21.52 46.34
N ASN A 797 -11.78 -22.31 45.26
CA ASN A 797 -10.56 -22.51 44.49
C ASN A 797 -10.86 -22.42 42.98
N PRO A 798 -10.85 -21.20 42.40
CA PRO A 798 -11.13 -20.99 40.98
C PRO A 798 -10.19 -21.76 40.06
N LYS A 799 -8.90 -21.86 40.42
CA LYS A 799 -7.90 -22.63 39.65
C LYS A 799 -8.33 -24.08 39.45
N THR A 800 -8.67 -24.76 40.53
CA THR A 800 -9.04 -26.19 40.51
C THR A 800 -10.40 -26.41 39.85
N ALA A 801 -11.34 -25.46 40.00
CA ALA A 801 -12.61 -25.50 39.29
C ALA A 801 -12.42 -25.37 37.77
N THR A 802 -11.56 -24.44 37.32
CA THR A 802 -11.21 -24.30 35.90
C THR A 802 -10.56 -25.56 35.35
N GLN A 803 -9.62 -26.18 36.08
CA GLN A 803 -8.94 -27.40 35.63
C GLN A 803 -9.93 -28.54 35.39
N ARG A 804 -10.81 -28.82 36.36
CA ARG A 804 -11.81 -29.88 36.25
C ARG A 804 -12.75 -29.71 35.07
N ILE A 805 -13.29 -28.50 34.90
CA ILE A 805 -14.19 -28.20 33.78
C ILE A 805 -13.46 -28.29 32.44
N LEU A 806 -12.21 -27.84 32.36
CA LEU A 806 -11.41 -27.93 31.14
C LEU A 806 -11.08 -29.38 30.77
N GLU A 807 -10.76 -30.23 31.75
CA GLU A 807 -10.57 -31.67 31.56
C GLU A 807 -11.87 -32.33 31.09
N GLU A 808 -12.99 -31.98 31.70
CA GLU A 808 -14.32 -32.46 31.33
C GLU A 808 -14.67 -32.10 29.88
N VAL A 809 -14.47 -30.83 29.48
CA VAL A 809 -14.72 -30.36 28.11
C VAL A 809 -13.81 -31.07 27.11
N ARG A 810 -12.50 -31.17 27.38
CA ARG A 810 -11.54 -31.82 26.48
C ARG A 810 -11.79 -33.32 26.34
N GLY A 811 -12.13 -34.01 27.43
CA GLY A 811 -12.38 -35.45 27.41
C GLY A 811 -13.65 -35.86 26.66
N ASN A 812 -14.56 -34.92 26.39
CA ASN A 812 -15.86 -35.21 25.80
C ASN A 812 -16.13 -34.47 24.48
N TYR A 813 -15.20 -33.64 24.01
CA TYR A 813 -15.36 -32.91 22.75
C TYR A 813 -15.35 -33.86 21.55
N LYS A 814 -16.37 -33.71 20.70
CA LYS A 814 -16.50 -34.43 19.44
C LYS A 814 -16.58 -33.42 18.30
N PRO A 815 -15.49 -33.17 17.56
CA PRO A 815 -15.57 -32.33 16.38
C PRO A 815 -16.56 -32.96 15.40
N LEU A 816 -17.49 -32.17 14.86
CA LEU A 816 -18.36 -32.63 13.78
C LEU A 816 -17.51 -32.79 12.52
N THR A 817 -17.48 -34.01 12.01
CA THR A 817 -16.84 -34.40 10.74
C THR A 817 -17.58 -33.84 9.54
#